data_AF-A0A838MZ79-F1
#
_entry.id   AF-A0A838MZ79-F1
#
_cell.length_a   1.000
_cell.length_b   1.000
_cell.length_c   1.000
_cell.angle_alpha   90.00
_cell.angle_beta   90.00
_cell.angle_gamma   90.00
#
_symmetry.space_group_name_H-M   'P 1'
#
loop_
_entity.id
_entity.type
_entity.pdbx_description
1 polymer ?
#
loop_
_entity_poly.entity_id
_entity_poly.type
_entity_poly.pdbx_seq_one_letter_code
_entity_poly.pdbx_strand_id
1 'polypeptide(L)'
;MKRSLWMVTCCLAATLALAAIGGHAARGQSSPADLPAKAEALKQVQSLFDQAIKLEQERKFDEALSIAEQLVVVAEKIEGPAGRTMIAPLTQLARLHGHKNNYARAAELYRRSIEIAERTLGGEHFVVVSNLVALASVYKNSGDYALAEPLYLRALAIEEKTRQPGAPPDTINMEALADLYRLKADYRRAEEMFRRSLEIREQAGGTEHPDLTSPLNNLALIYTAVGDYTRARQHLQRTLDLRLKAYGPEHNFVALALNNLAQLDERQGNYVSALRLTERALPIIEKTLGTENQYYSTLLSNLASLHKELGDFDRAESLFRRTLATDEKLFGPEHPEVAHDLNNLAGLYHLKRDYERAVPLYQRAQAALEKTLGPEHPEVARALNNLAQGYGDQGDYARALPLLERALKIYEKTLGSQHPQTATTLNNLAGTYHTKGELPRALQLYERALHVWENSLGPQHHNVAMVLHNIALLYEAQGDIGQAIRFQTRAGDIRERNLELILTVGSEEQKLLYTARLAEEANSAVSLHLAGAPANGEAARLSLNTILRRKGRALDAMADQIGALRRRLNPEDQALLNQLATARSQLATLKLEGAGAASDPATREATITRLEREVEELENAISARSAEFRAQKQPVTIERVQAVIPTGAALVELTRYRPVKLQAFKLDPPRYAAYVLRHAGAPQWVDLGEAAPLEEAVAKWRSALSDPRRQDVKELAQALDARLMLPVRKLTGEARMLFISPDGALNLIPFGALVDERGNYLIENLSISYLSSGRDLLRLQTQATSRQGPILFANPQFDAGTSGTGNLSSPGGSSSPGGADSSPGRRSVDLSGTKFSQ
;
A
#
# COMPACT_ATOMS: atom_id res chain seq x y z
N MET A 1 -14.77 0.20 -26.86
CA MET A 1 -14.68 1.02 -28.09
C MET A 1 -15.12 0.27 -29.35
N LYS A 2 -14.46 -0.83 -29.78
CA LYS A 2 -14.86 -1.53 -31.03
C LYS A 2 -16.31 -2.06 -31.03
N ARG A 3 -16.77 -2.69 -29.94
CA ARG A 3 -18.15 -3.21 -29.83
C ARG A 3 -19.20 -2.10 -29.68
N SER A 4 -18.87 -0.99 -29.01
CA SER A 4 -19.77 0.16 -28.87
C SER A 4 -19.92 0.89 -30.20
N LEU A 5 -18.83 1.16 -30.94
CA LEU A 5 -18.90 1.71 -32.30
C LEU A 5 -19.66 0.79 -33.24
N TRP A 6 -19.41 -0.52 -33.17
CA TRP A 6 -20.12 -1.53 -33.96
C TRP A 6 -21.62 -1.55 -33.66
N MET A 7 -22.02 -1.39 -32.39
CA MET A 7 -23.43 -1.28 -32.02
C MET A 7 -24.08 0.00 -32.55
N VAL A 8 -23.39 1.14 -32.54
CA VAL A 8 -23.96 2.39 -33.10
C VAL A 8 -24.04 2.32 -34.63
N THR A 9 -23.07 1.71 -35.33
CA THR A 9 -23.16 1.49 -36.79
C THR A 9 -24.26 0.48 -37.14
N CYS A 10 -24.42 -0.61 -36.39
CA CYS A 10 -25.55 -1.52 -36.56
C CYS A 10 -26.91 -0.84 -36.27
N CYS A 11 -26.98 0.02 -35.25
CA CYS A 11 -28.17 0.81 -34.95
C CYS A 11 -28.48 1.79 -36.10
N LEU A 12 -27.48 2.46 -36.67
CA LEU A 12 -27.67 3.32 -37.83
C LEU A 12 -28.15 2.52 -39.03
N ALA A 13 -27.51 1.39 -39.35
CA ALA A 13 -27.92 0.54 -40.46
C ALA A 13 -29.36 0.02 -40.29
N ALA A 14 -29.75 -0.40 -39.09
CA ALA A 14 -31.11 -0.85 -38.79
C ALA A 14 -32.14 0.29 -38.88
N THR A 15 -31.82 1.47 -38.35
CA THR A 15 -32.72 2.64 -38.39
C THR A 15 -32.87 3.20 -39.80
N LEU A 16 -31.79 3.26 -40.60
CA LEU A 16 -31.82 3.66 -42.00
C LEU A 16 -32.57 2.64 -42.88
N ALA A 17 -32.35 1.34 -42.66
CA ALA A 17 -33.07 0.28 -43.38
C ALA A 17 -34.59 0.33 -43.09
N LEU A 18 -34.96 0.51 -41.83
CA LEU A 18 -36.37 0.69 -41.44
C LEU A 18 -36.93 2.03 -41.95
N ALA A 19 -36.14 3.10 -41.99
CA ALA A 19 -36.50 4.41 -42.58
C ALA A 19 -36.79 4.33 -44.09
N ALA A 20 -36.05 3.48 -44.79
CA ALA A 20 -36.27 3.17 -46.21
C ALA A 20 -37.54 2.32 -46.42
N ILE A 21 -37.80 1.32 -45.57
CA ILE A 21 -38.94 0.39 -45.69
C ILE A 21 -40.27 1.01 -45.20
N GLY A 22 -40.24 1.74 -44.09
CA GLY A 22 -41.43 2.32 -43.44
C GLY A 22 -42.09 3.47 -44.21
N GLY A 23 -41.51 3.91 -45.33
CA GLY A 23 -42.15 4.81 -46.28
C GLY A 23 -43.23 4.16 -47.15
N HIS A 24 -43.36 2.82 -47.13
CA HIS A 24 -44.31 2.13 -48.02
C HIS A 24 -45.65 1.73 -47.36
N ALA A 25 -45.77 1.73 -46.03
CA ALA A 25 -46.92 1.07 -45.39
C ALA A 25 -47.78 1.92 -44.42
N ALA A 26 -47.38 3.13 -43.99
CA ALA A 26 -48.05 3.76 -42.83
C ALA A 26 -48.73 5.12 -43.04
N ARG A 27 -48.44 5.91 -44.08
CA ARG A 27 -49.21 7.13 -44.40
C ARG A 27 -49.15 7.39 -45.90
N GLY A 28 -50.29 7.39 -46.58
CA GLY A 28 -50.43 7.75 -48.00
C GLY A 28 -50.15 9.24 -48.27
N GLN A 29 -48.98 9.74 -47.88
CA GLN A 29 -48.60 11.15 -47.94
C GLN A 29 -47.20 11.41 -48.52
N SER A 30 -46.45 10.40 -49.00
CA SER A 30 -45.21 10.66 -49.76
C SER A 30 -45.51 10.65 -51.25
N SER A 31 -45.40 11.81 -51.90
CA SER A 31 -45.42 11.91 -53.36
C SER A 31 -44.25 11.09 -53.94
N PRO A 32 -44.40 10.39 -55.08
CA PRO A 32 -43.30 9.70 -55.76
C PRO A 32 -42.07 10.59 -56.03
N ALA A 33 -42.23 11.92 -56.03
CA ALA A 33 -41.17 12.91 -56.20
C ALA A 33 -40.25 13.11 -54.96
N ASP A 34 -40.68 12.72 -53.75
CA ASP A 34 -39.90 12.91 -52.51
C ASP A 34 -38.96 11.74 -52.20
N LEU A 35 -39.13 10.60 -52.89
CA LEU A 35 -38.35 9.37 -52.67
C LEU A 35 -36.86 9.51 -53.03
N PRO A 36 -36.45 10.15 -54.16
CA PRO A 36 -35.05 10.36 -54.48
C PRO A 36 -34.35 11.30 -53.49
N ALA A 37 -35.03 12.37 -53.07
CA ALA A 37 -34.53 13.33 -52.10
C ALA A 37 -34.34 12.69 -50.71
N LYS A 38 -35.28 11.83 -50.29
CA LYS A 38 -35.16 11.06 -49.05
C LYS A 38 -34.02 10.05 -49.10
N ALA A 39 -33.85 9.34 -50.21
CA ALA A 39 -32.74 8.39 -50.38
C ALA A 39 -31.37 9.08 -50.37
N GLU A 40 -31.26 10.26 -50.98
CA GLU A 40 -30.02 11.06 -50.96
C GLU A 40 -29.73 11.60 -49.56
N ALA A 41 -30.75 12.08 -48.84
CA ALA A 41 -30.60 12.50 -47.44
C ALA A 41 -30.14 11.34 -46.52
N LEU A 42 -30.64 10.12 -46.72
CA LEU A 42 -30.19 8.94 -45.96
C LEU A 42 -28.72 8.58 -46.25
N LYS A 43 -28.26 8.71 -47.50
CA LYS A 43 -26.83 8.55 -47.84
C LYS A 43 -25.97 9.61 -47.19
N GLN A 44 -26.44 10.85 -47.17
CA GLN A 44 -25.75 11.96 -46.52
C GLN A 44 -25.61 11.73 -45.00
N VAL A 45 -26.67 11.25 -44.34
CA VAL A 45 -26.63 10.84 -42.92
C VAL A 45 -25.59 9.75 -42.69
N GLN A 46 -25.55 8.71 -43.52
CA GLN A 46 -24.55 7.65 -43.40
C GLN A 46 -23.11 8.20 -43.55
N SER A 47 -22.89 9.03 -44.57
CA SER A 47 -21.57 9.62 -44.85
C SER A 47 -21.08 10.51 -43.70
N LEU A 48 -21.93 11.40 -43.18
CA LEU A 48 -21.58 12.27 -42.05
C LEU A 48 -21.31 11.47 -40.78
N PHE A 49 -22.08 10.40 -40.54
CA PHE A 49 -21.87 9.54 -39.39
C PHE A 49 -20.53 8.79 -39.44
N ASP A 50 -20.18 8.23 -40.61
CA ASP A 50 -18.90 7.55 -40.80
C ASP A 50 -17.72 8.53 -40.65
N GLN A 51 -17.89 9.77 -41.13
CA GLN A 51 -16.90 10.82 -40.94
C GLN A 51 -16.73 11.21 -39.46
N ALA A 52 -17.83 11.39 -38.73
CA ALA A 52 -17.78 11.70 -37.29
C ALA A 52 -17.07 10.57 -36.51
N ILE A 53 -17.40 9.31 -36.81
CA ILE A 53 -16.73 8.14 -36.23
C ILE A 53 -15.23 8.14 -36.53
N LYS A 54 -14.85 8.41 -37.77
CA LYS A 54 -13.44 8.43 -38.18
C LYS A 54 -12.66 9.49 -37.41
N LEU A 55 -13.20 10.71 -37.34
CA LEU A 55 -12.58 11.81 -36.60
C LEU A 55 -12.47 11.52 -35.10
N GLU A 56 -13.47 10.87 -34.52
CA GLU A 56 -13.41 10.41 -33.12
C GLU A 56 -12.33 9.35 -32.91
N GLN A 57 -12.18 8.39 -33.83
CA GLN A 57 -11.10 7.40 -33.78
C GLN A 57 -9.71 8.07 -33.89
N GLU A 58 -9.61 9.15 -34.66
CA GLU A 58 -8.43 10.00 -34.77
C GLU A 58 -8.26 10.97 -33.57
N ARG A 59 -9.15 10.92 -32.56
CA ARG A 59 -9.20 11.82 -31.39
C ARG A 59 -9.36 13.30 -31.73
N LYS A 60 -9.85 13.62 -32.92
CA LYS A 60 -10.18 14.98 -33.36
C LYS A 60 -11.59 15.35 -32.89
N PHE A 61 -11.77 15.45 -31.57
CA PHE A 61 -13.10 15.57 -30.96
C PHE A 61 -13.85 16.84 -31.36
N ASP A 62 -13.15 17.97 -31.61
CA ASP A 62 -13.79 19.21 -32.04
C ASP A 62 -14.36 19.12 -33.45
N GLU A 63 -13.58 18.57 -34.39
CA GLU A 63 -14.03 18.32 -35.76
C GLU A 63 -15.16 17.28 -35.77
N ALA A 64 -15.01 16.20 -35.00
CA ALA A 64 -16.04 15.16 -34.86
C ALA A 64 -17.34 15.75 -34.32
N LEU A 65 -17.28 16.67 -33.34
CA LEU A 65 -18.44 17.33 -32.76
C LEU A 65 -19.18 18.18 -33.79
N SER A 66 -18.46 18.99 -34.58
CA SER A 66 -19.03 19.79 -35.66
C SER A 66 -19.74 18.93 -36.71
N ILE A 67 -19.13 17.81 -37.11
CA ILE A 67 -19.77 16.86 -38.05
C ILE A 67 -20.99 16.20 -37.42
N ALA A 68 -20.94 15.82 -36.15
CA ALA A 68 -22.07 15.22 -35.45
C ALA A 68 -23.25 16.20 -35.27
N GLU A 69 -23.00 17.50 -35.09
CA GLU A 69 -24.04 18.53 -35.08
C GLU A 69 -24.72 18.66 -36.45
N GLN A 70 -23.94 18.70 -37.53
CA GLN A 70 -24.47 18.71 -38.90
C GLN A 70 -25.30 17.45 -39.19
N LEU A 71 -24.81 16.29 -38.77
CA LEU A 71 -25.49 15.01 -38.88
C LEU A 71 -26.89 15.05 -38.23
N VAL A 72 -27.02 15.64 -37.04
CA VAL A 72 -28.31 15.80 -36.35
C VAL A 72 -29.26 16.68 -37.16
N VAL A 73 -28.79 17.79 -37.72
CA VAL A 73 -29.61 18.70 -38.55
C VAL A 73 -30.12 18.00 -39.82
N VAL A 74 -29.27 17.22 -40.50
CA VAL A 74 -29.66 16.49 -41.71
C VAL A 74 -30.67 15.38 -41.38
N ALA A 75 -30.43 14.63 -40.30
CA ALA A 75 -31.33 13.55 -39.88
C ALA A 75 -32.72 14.05 -39.45
N GLU A 76 -32.80 15.25 -38.88
CA GLU A 76 -34.05 15.88 -38.45
C GLU A 76 -34.96 16.22 -39.64
N LYS A 77 -34.39 16.58 -40.79
CA LYS A 77 -35.15 16.90 -42.01
C LYS A 77 -35.87 15.70 -42.63
N ILE A 78 -35.52 14.47 -42.23
CA ILE A 78 -36.05 13.23 -42.84
C ILE A 78 -37.37 12.80 -42.18
N GLU A 79 -37.40 12.70 -40.86
CA GLU A 79 -38.58 12.22 -40.09
C GLU A 79 -38.97 13.17 -38.94
N GLY A 80 -38.38 14.37 -38.88
CA GLY A 80 -38.59 15.36 -37.82
C GLY A 80 -37.78 15.09 -36.55
N PRO A 81 -37.85 16.00 -35.55
CA PRO A 81 -37.03 15.95 -34.34
C PRO A 81 -37.27 14.75 -33.42
N ALA A 82 -38.35 14.01 -33.65
CA ALA A 82 -38.73 12.82 -32.89
C ALA A 82 -38.74 11.55 -33.76
N GLY A 83 -38.25 11.64 -35.00
CA GLY A 83 -38.14 10.51 -35.92
C GLY A 83 -37.06 9.51 -35.51
N ARG A 84 -37.17 8.25 -35.94
CA ARG A 84 -36.21 7.19 -35.59
C ARG A 84 -34.83 7.42 -36.20
N THR A 85 -34.74 8.19 -37.29
CA THR A 85 -33.48 8.62 -37.91
C THR A 85 -32.61 9.45 -36.95
N MET A 86 -33.18 10.02 -35.89
CA MET A 86 -32.46 10.82 -34.89
C MET A 86 -31.68 10.00 -33.86
N ILE A 87 -32.01 8.71 -33.66
CA ILE A 87 -31.46 7.91 -32.56
C ILE A 87 -29.94 7.82 -32.63
N ALA A 88 -29.40 7.36 -33.76
CA ALA A 88 -27.96 7.19 -33.95
C ALA A 88 -27.18 8.53 -33.96
N PRO A 89 -27.64 9.59 -34.65
CA PRO A 89 -27.07 10.94 -34.54
C PRO A 89 -27.00 11.49 -33.11
N LEU A 90 -28.10 11.41 -32.35
CA LEU A 90 -28.14 11.89 -30.98
C LEU A 90 -27.19 11.09 -30.07
N THR A 91 -27.14 9.77 -30.24
CA THR A 91 -26.21 8.89 -29.53
C THR A 91 -24.75 9.24 -29.84
N GLN A 92 -24.42 9.58 -31.09
CA GLN A 92 -23.05 10.01 -31.44
C GLN A 92 -22.69 11.36 -30.84
N LEU A 93 -23.57 12.34 -30.99
CA LEU A 93 -23.35 13.67 -30.43
C LEU A 93 -23.21 13.60 -28.90
N ALA A 94 -24.03 12.78 -28.23
CA ALA A 94 -23.94 12.55 -26.80
C ALA A 94 -22.58 11.97 -26.39
N ARG A 95 -22.09 10.98 -27.14
CA ARG A 95 -20.78 10.35 -26.89
C ARG A 95 -19.63 11.35 -27.00
N LEU A 96 -19.64 12.20 -28.02
CA LEU A 96 -18.63 13.24 -28.23
C LEU A 96 -18.64 14.31 -27.12
N HIS A 97 -19.83 14.74 -26.67
CA HIS A 97 -19.93 15.60 -25.49
C HIS A 97 -19.37 14.91 -24.24
N GLY A 98 -19.60 13.60 -24.07
CA GLY A 98 -19.01 12.81 -22.99
C GLY A 98 -17.48 12.81 -23.01
N HIS A 99 -16.86 12.66 -24.18
CA HIS A 99 -15.40 12.75 -24.34
C HIS A 99 -14.84 14.13 -23.98
N LYS A 100 -15.63 15.18 -24.13
CA LYS A 100 -15.28 16.55 -23.73
C LYS A 100 -15.69 16.90 -22.29
N ASN A 101 -16.07 15.91 -21.47
CA ASN A 101 -16.58 16.09 -20.11
C ASN A 101 -17.82 17.00 -20.01
N ASN A 102 -18.53 17.23 -21.11
CA ASN A 102 -19.79 17.95 -21.15
C ASN A 102 -20.96 17.03 -20.75
N TYR A 103 -20.90 16.48 -19.54
CA TYR A 103 -21.79 15.41 -19.09
C TYR A 103 -23.26 15.81 -19.06
N ALA A 104 -23.58 17.06 -18.72
CA ALA A 104 -24.96 17.54 -18.72
C ALA A 104 -25.60 17.47 -20.12
N ARG A 105 -24.85 17.92 -21.14
CA ARG A 105 -25.31 17.88 -22.54
C ARG A 105 -25.36 16.45 -23.08
N ALA A 106 -24.36 15.63 -22.75
CA ALA A 106 -24.36 14.21 -23.10
C ALA A 106 -25.59 13.48 -22.53
N ALA A 107 -25.91 13.74 -21.26
CA ALA A 107 -27.05 13.13 -20.58
C ALA A 107 -28.40 13.54 -21.21
N GLU A 108 -28.58 14.82 -21.55
CA GLU A 108 -29.76 15.31 -22.27
C GLU A 108 -29.96 14.59 -23.60
N LEU A 109 -28.89 14.49 -24.41
CA LEU A 109 -28.94 13.85 -25.73
C LEU A 109 -29.22 12.35 -25.65
N TYR A 110 -28.62 11.65 -24.68
CA TYR A 110 -28.93 10.24 -24.45
C TYR A 110 -30.38 10.03 -23.99
N ARG A 111 -30.91 10.87 -23.07
CA ARG A 111 -32.32 10.80 -22.66
C ARG A 111 -33.27 10.96 -23.85
N ARG A 112 -33.01 11.94 -24.72
CA ARG A 112 -33.79 12.16 -25.95
C ARG A 112 -33.69 10.97 -26.91
N SER A 113 -32.49 10.41 -27.08
CA SER A 113 -32.28 9.21 -27.91
C SER A 113 -33.05 7.99 -27.37
N ILE A 114 -33.05 7.79 -26.03
CA ILE A 114 -33.81 6.73 -25.35
C ILE A 114 -35.31 6.92 -25.55
N GLU A 115 -35.84 8.12 -25.34
CA GLU A 115 -37.28 8.41 -25.51
C GLU A 115 -37.76 8.11 -26.93
N ILE A 116 -36.99 8.53 -27.95
CA ILE A 116 -37.31 8.25 -29.35
C ILE A 116 -37.22 6.74 -29.63
N ALA A 117 -36.20 6.06 -29.11
CA ALA A 117 -36.03 4.62 -29.30
C ALA A 117 -37.16 3.81 -28.65
N GLU A 118 -37.57 4.14 -27.43
CA GLU A 118 -38.68 3.49 -26.74
C GLU A 118 -39.99 3.64 -27.51
N ARG A 119 -40.25 4.85 -28.04
CA ARG A 119 -41.47 5.15 -28.79
C ARG A 119 -41.52 4.49 -30.17
N THR A 120 -40.38 4.39 -30.86
CA THR A 120 -40.34 3.96 -32.27
C THR A 120 -39.89 2.52 -32.48
N LEU A 121 -39.08 1.97 -31.57
CA LEU A 121 -38.53 0.61 -31.65
C LEU A 121 -39.05 -0.31 -30.52
N GLY A 122 -39.68 0.26 -29.49
CA GLY A 122 -40.16 -0.45 -28.31
C GLY A 122 -39.15 -0.44 -27.15
N GLY A 123 -39.67 -0.49 -25.92
CA GLY A 123 -38.86 -0.33 -24.69
C GLY A 123 -37.88 -1.47 -24.39
N GLU A 124 -38.04 -2.63 -25.05
CA GLU A 124 -37.17 -3.81 -24.87
C GLU A 124 -36.12 -3.93 -25.97
N HIS A 125 -36.05 -2.97 -26.89
CA HIS A 125 -35.10 -3.01 -27.99
C HIS A 125 -33.66 -2.82 -27.50
N PHE A 126 -32.69 -3.54 -28.08
CA PHE A 126 -31.28 -3.52 -27.64
C PHE A 126 -30.64 -2.11 -27.64
N VAL A 127 -31.13 -1.21 -28.51
CA VAL A 127 -30.69 0.19 -28.58
C VAL A 127 -31.06 0.96 -27.31
N VAL A 128 -32.23 0.66 -26.72
CA VAL A 128 -32.64 1.24 -25.44
C VAL A 128 -31.66 0.81 -24.36
N VAL A 129 -31.34 -0.49 -24.29
CA VAL A 129 -30.32 -1.02 -23.35
C VAL A 129 -28.98 -0.32 -23.53
N SER A 130 -28.46 -0.25 -24.77
CA SER A 130 -27.16 0.37 -25.05
C SER A 130 -27.12 1.85 -24.66
N ASN A 131 -28.17 2.61 -24.96
CA ASN A 131 -28.24 4.02 -24.58
C ASN A 131 -28.47 4.21 -23.07
N LEU A 132 -29.20 3.32 -22.39
CA LEU A 132 -29.34 3.34 -20.93
C LEU A 132 -27.99 3.14 -20.24
N VAL A 133 -27.21 2.14 -20.69
CA VAL A 133 -25.85 1.87 -20.19
C VAL A 133 -24.92 3.05 -20.45
N ALA A 134 -24.98 3.65 -21.63
CA ALA A 134 -24.17 4.81 -21.97
C ALA A 134 -24.54 6.04 -21.13
N LEU A 135 -25.84 6.30 -20.93
CA LEU A 135 -26.33 7.36 -20.03
C LEU A 135 -25.90 7.11 -18.57
N ALA A 136 -25.98 5.87 -18.10
CA ALA A 136 -25.51 5.48 -16.79
C ALA A 136 -24.00 5.74 -16.64
N SER A 137 -23.20 5.45 -17.67
CA SER A 137 -21.78 5.77 -17.70
C SER A 137 -21.51 7.28 -17.68
N VAL A 138 -22.33 8.10 -18.33
CA VAL A 138 -22.23 9.57 -18.24
C VAL A 138 -22.44 10.04 -16.79
N TYR A 139 -23.50 9.57 -16.11
CA TYR A 139 -23.72 9.92 -14.70
C TYR A 139 -22.64 9.39 -13.77
N LYS A 140 -22.13 8.18 -14.04
CA LYS A 140 -20.99 7.63 -13.29
C LYS A 140 -19.77 8.53 -13.41
N ASN A 141 -19.47 9.01 -14.62
CA ASN A 141 -18.31 9.86 -14.89
C ASN A 141 -18.50 11.30 -14.38
N SER A 142 -19.73 11.79 -14.25
CA SER A 142 -20.02 13.09 -13.62
C SER A 142 -20.06 13.04 -12.08
N GLY A 143 -20.01 11.84 -11.49
CA GLY A 143 -20.16 11.64 -10.05
C GLY A 143 -21.61 11.53 -9.56
N ASP A 144 -22.60 11.54 -10.45
CA ASP A 144 -24.03 11.41 -10.15
C ASP A 144 -24.45 9.94 -9.99
N TYR A 145 -23.80 9.20 -9.09
CA TYR A 145 -23.97 7.76 -8.95
C TYR A 145 -25.41 7.31 -8.64
N ALA A 146 -26.19 8.16 -7.97
CA ALA A 146 -27.61 7.92 -7.68
C ALA A 146 -28.49 7.86 -8.94
N LEU A 147 -28.11 8.56 -10.02
CA LEU A 147 -28.80 8.52 -11.31
C LEU A 147 -28.30 7.38 -12.20
N ALA A 148 -27.06 6.92 -12.02
CA ALA A 148 -26.47 5.84 -12.80
C ALA A 148 -27.06 4.46 -12.46
N GLU A 149 -27.20 4.15 -11.17
CA GLU A 149 -27.64 2.82 -10.69
C GLU A 149 -28.97 2.33 -11.29
N PRO A 150 -30.08 3.11 -11.24
CA PRO A 150 -31.37 2.64 -11.77
C PRO A 150 -31.33 2.36 -13.27
N LEU A 151 -30.47 3.05 -14.02
CA LEU A 151 -30.32 2.86 -15.46
C LEU A 151 -29.60 1.55 -15.80
N TYR A 152 -28.54 1.21 -15.06
CA TYR A 152 -27.88 -0.09 -15.19
C TYR A 152 -28.81 -1.24 -14.82
N LEU A 153 -29.56 -1.10 -13.71
CA LEU A 153 -30.54 -2.11 -13.28
C LEU A 153 -31.64 -2.30 -14.33
N ARG A 154 -32.14 -1.20 -14.91
CA ARG A 154 -33.14 -1.27 -15.97
C ARG A 154 -32.60 -1.94 -17.23
N ALA A 155 -31.38 -1.62 -17.64
CA ALA A 155 -30.73 -2.25 -18.79
C ALA A 155 -30.60 -3.76 -18.58
N LEU A 156 -30.12 -4.20 -17.42
CA LEU A 156 -29.98 -5.62 -17.08
C LEU A 156 -31.33 -6.36 -17.03
N ALA A 157 -32.38 -5.71 -16.52
CA ALA A 157 -33.72 -6.31 -16.48
C ALA A 157 -34.30 -6.54 -17.89
N ILE A 158 -34.08 -5.60 -18.82
CA ILE A 158 -34.46 -5.76 -20.23
C ILE A 158 -33.65 -6.91 -20.87
N GLU A 159 -32.35 -6.95 -20.64
CA GLU A 159 -31.49 -8.02 -21.17
C GLU A 159 -31.93 -9.39 -20.68
N GLU A 160 -32.20 -9.53 -19.39
CA GLU A 160 -32.68 -10.80 -18.83
C GLU A 160 -34.03 -11.23 -19.44
N LYS A 161 -34.94 -10.29 -19.67
CA LYS A 161 -36.25 -10.56 -20.28
C LYS A 161 -36.14 -10.96 -21.75
N THR A 162 -35.25 -10.33 -22.50
CA THR A 162 -35.06 -10.54 -23.95
C THR A 162 -34.09 -11.67 -24.28
N ARG A 163 -33.41 -12.22 -23.27
CA ARG A 163 -32.41 -13.28 -23.42
C ARG A 163 -33.03 -14.56 -23.98
N GLN A 164 -32.39 -15.14 -25.00
CA GLN A 164 -32.80 -16.43 -25.53
C GLN A 164 -32.68 -17.53 -24.47
N PRO A 165 -33.64 -18.48 -24.38
CA PRO A 165 -33.55 -19.61 -23.47
C PRO A 165 -32.22 -20.37 -23.66
N GLY A 166 -31.46 -20.53 -22.57
CA GLY A 166 -30.17 -21.23 -22.58
C GLY A 166 -28.95 -20.38 -22.97
N ALA A 167 -29.13 -19.14 -23.43
CA ALA A 167 -28.01 -18.24 -23.67
C ALA A 167 -27.42 -17.72 -22.34
N PRO A 168 -26.09 -17.63 -22.18
CA PRO A 168 -25.48 -17.09 -20.97
C PRO A 168 -25.80 -15.59 -20.81
N PRO A 169 -25.89 -15.06 -19.57
CA PRO A 169 -26.09 -13.64 -19.33
C PRO A 169 -24.96 -12.77 -19.93
N ASP A 170 -25.29 -11.57 -20.44
CA ASP A 170 -24.24 -10.63 -20.83
C ASP A 170 -23.50 -10.13 -19.58
N THR A 171 -22.19 -10.35 -19.57
CA THR A 171 -21.35 -10.00 -18.44
C THR A 171 -20.91 -8.54 -18.47
N ILE A 172 -20.94 -7.85 -19.62
CA ILE A 172 -20.42 -6.49 -19.76
C ILE A 172 -21.24 -5.50 -18.94
N ASN A 173 -22.56 -5.55 -19.06
CA ASN A 173 -23.44 -4.63 -18.34
C ASN A 173 -23.49 -4.94 -16.84
N MET A 174 -23.35 -6.23 -16.49
CA MET A 174 -23.20 -6.64 -15.10
C MET A 174 -21.90 -6.12 -14.50
N GLU A 175 -20.79 -6.21 -15.23
CA GLU A 175 -19.50 -5.63 -14.83
C GLU A 175 -19.56 -4.11 -14.71
N ALA A 176 -20.30 -3.42 -15.59
CA ALA A 176 -20.47 -1.96 -15.51
C ALA A 176 -21.22 -1.52 -14.23
N LEU A 177 -22.24 -2.28 -13.82
CA LEU A 177 -22.92 -2.06 -12.54
C LEU A 177 -22.02 -2.44 -11.35
N ALA A 178 -21.26 -3.53 -11.45
CA ALA A 178 -20.28 -3.92 -10.44
C ALA A 178 -19.22 -2.83 -10.23
N ASP A 179 -18.73 -2.21 -11.31
CA ASP A 179 -17.83 -1.07 -11.24
C ASP A 179 -18.45 0.13 -10.53
N LEU A 180 -19.74 0.41 -10.76
CA LEU A 180 -20.46 1.46 -10.03
C LEU A 180 -20.53 1.14 -8.53
N TYR A 181 -20.84 -0.11 -8.15
CA TYR A 181 -20.84 -0.52 -6.75
C TYR A 181 -19.46 -0.40 -6.10
N ARG A 182 -18.40 -0.76 -6.82
CA ARG A 182 -17.02 -0.59 -6.35
C ARG A 182 -16.68 0.89 -6.11
N LEU A 183 -17.08 1.80 -7.01
CA LEU A 183 -16.89 3.25 -6.85
C LEU A 183 -17.69 3.82 -5.68
N LYS A 184 -18.86 3.26 -5.38
CA LYS A 184 -19.67 3.58 -4.19
C LYS A 184 -19.17 2.92 -2.90
N ALA A 185 -18.08 2.15 -2.98
CA ALA A 185 -17.55 1.31 -1.90
C ALA A 185 -18.53 0.24 -1.37
N ASP A 186 -19.53 -0.17 -2.17
CA ASP A 186 -20.33 -1.38 -1.92
C ASP A 186 -19.57 -2.59 -2.47
N TYR A 187 -18.45 -2.91 -1.83
CA TYR A 187 -17.54 -3.96 -2.26
C TYR A 187 -18.19 -5.34 -2.29
N ARG A 188 -19.18 -5.57 -1.42
CA ARG A 188 -19.91 -6.84 -1.35
C ARG A 188 -20.71 -7.10 -2.63
N ARG A 189 -21.54 -6.14 -3.07
CA ARG A 189 -22.31 -6.31 -4.32
C ARG A 189 -21.41 -6.33 -5.55
N ALA A 190 -20.36 -5.51 -5.54
CA ALA A 190 -19.34 -5.52 -6.59
C ALA A 190 -18.66 -6.89 -6.74
N GLU A 191 -18.19 -7.48 -5.63
CA GLU A 191 -17.52 -8.79 -5.61
C GLU A 191 -18.45 -9.89 -6.13
N GLU A 192 -19.70 -9.91 -5.67
CA GLU A 192 -20.70 -10.90 -6.11
C GLU A 192 -20.88 -10.87 -7.63
N MET A 193 -21.00 -9.69 -8.22
CA MET A 193 -21.18 -9.51 -9.66
C MET A 193 -19.94 -9.86 -10.47
N PHE A 194 -18.74 -9.46 -10.03
CA PHE A 194 -17.50 -9.81 -10.74
C PHE A 194 -17.19 -11.31 -10.64
N ARG A 195 -17.48 -11.95 -9.50
CA ARG A 195 -17.36 -13.40 -9.35
C ARG A 195 -18.32 -14.14 -10.27
N ARG A 196 -19.59 -13.70 -10.32
CA ARG A 196 -20.57 -14.25 -11.26
C ARG A 196 -20.15 -14.05 -12.72
N SER A 197 -19.56 -12.89 -13.06
CA SER A 197 -19.00 -12.67 -14.39
C SER A 197 -17.89 -13.66 -14.73
N LEU A 198 -16.95 -13.84 -13.79
CA LEU A 198 -15.85 -14.78 -13.94
C LEU A 198 -16.37 -16.20 -14.17
N GLU A 199 -17.30 -16.67 -13.34
CA GLU A 199 -17.92 -18.00 -13.45
C GLU A 199 -18.60 -18.21 -14.82
N ILE A 200 -19.39 -17.23 -15.29
CA ILE A 200 -20.05 -17.29 -16.60
C ILE A 200 -19.02 -17.37 -17.74
N ARG A 201 -17.96 -16.57 -17.69
CA ARG A 201 -16.92 -16.57 -18.73
C ARG A 201 -16.07 -17.84 -18.71
N GLU A 202 -15.79 -18.40 -17.54
CA GLU A 202 -15.10 -19.69 -17.41
C GLU A 202 -15.94 -20.84 -17.99
N GLN A 203 -17.25 -20.85 -17.75
CA GLN A 203 -18.16 -21.84 -18.34
C GLN A 203 -18.29 -21.71 -19.85
N ALA A 204 -18.26 -20.48 -20.38
CA ALA A 204 -18.43 -20.22 -21.81
C ALA A 204 -17.14 -20.42 -22.63
N GLY A 205 -15.98 -19.98 -22.10
CA GLY A 205 -14.71 -19.90 -22.84
C GLY A 205 -13.56 -20.72 -22.26
N GLY A 206 -13.78 -21.44 -21.15
CA GLY A 206 -12.74 -22.19 -20.43
C GLY A 206 -11.91 -21.33 -19.47
N THR A 207 -11.11 -21.98 -18.63
CA THR A 207 -10.36 -21.34 -17.52
C THR A 207 -9.08 -20.60 -17.94
N GLU A 208 -8.69 -20.72 -19.22
CA GLU A 208 -7.47 -20.13 -19.79
C GLU A 208 -7.74 -18.99 -20.78
N HIS A 209 -9.01 -18.56 -20.93
CA HIS A 209 -9.35 -17.54 -21.90
C HIS A 209 -8.87 -16.13 -21.46
N PRO A 210 -8.28 -15.30 -22.35
CA PRO A 210 -7.83 -13.94 -22.00
C PRO A 210 -8.94 -13.01 -21.48
N ASP A 211 -10.18 -13.27 -21.86
CA ASP A 211 -11.36 -12.47 -21.44
C ASP A 211 -11.66 -12.60 -19.94
N LEU A 212 -11.08 -13.57 -19.24
CA LEU A 212 -11.16 -13.68 -17.79
C LEU A 212 -10.37 -12.56 -17.08
N THR A 213 -9.44 -11.91 -17.77
CA THR A 213 -8.55 -10.90 -17.16
C THR A 213 -9.29 -9.65 -16.68
N SER A 214 -10.43 -9.30 -17.28
CA SER A 214 -11.26 -8.17 -16.83
C SER A 214 -11.87 -8.41 -15.43
N PRO A 215 -12.69 -9.46 -15.22
CA PRO A 215 -13.25 -9.72 -13.89
C PRO A 215 -12.17 -10.04 -12.85
N LEU A 216 -11.07 -10.72 -13.23
CA LEU A 216 -9.95 -10.98 -12.31
C LEU A 216 -9.29 -9.69 -11.80
N ASN A 217 -8.98 -8.74 -12.71
CA ASN A 217 -8.41 -7.45 -12.30
C ASN A 217 -9.35 -6.69 -11.37
N ASN A 218 -10.65 -6.66 -11.67
CA ASN A 218 -11.61 -5.94 -10.83
C ASN A 218 -11.82 -6.58 -9.45
N LEU A 219 -11.84 -7.91 -9.37
CA LEU A 219 -11.79 -8.62 -8.09
C LEU A 219 -10.52 -8.26 -7.31
N ALA A 220 -9.37 -8.20 -7.98
CA ALA A 220 -8.13 -7.79 -7.32
C ALA A 220 -8.19 -6.36 -6.76
N LEU A 221 -8.81 -5.42 -7.48
CA LEU A 221 -9.01 -4.05 -6.98
C LEU A 221 -9.90 -4.02 -5.73
N ILE A 222 -10.96 -4.82 -5.69
CA ILE A 222 -11.85 -4.94 -4.52
C ILE A 222 -11.09 -5.52 -3.34
N TYR A 223 -10.39 -6.64 -3.54
CA TYR A 223 -9.60 -7.28 -2.49
C TYR A 223 -8.48 -6.37 -1.97
N THR A 224 -7.86 -5.58 -2.86
CA THR A 224 -6.89 -4.55 -2.45
C THR A 224 -7.55 -3.48 -1.58
N ALA A 225 -8.75 -3.02 -1.93
CA ALA A 225 -9.47 -1.99 -1.17
C ALA A 225 -9.90 -2.46 0.22
N VAL A 226 -10.26 -3.73 0.40
CA VAL A 226 -10.61 -4.30 1.71
C VAL A 226 -9.40 -4.86 2.48
N GLY A 227 -8.19 -4.81 1.90
CA GLY A 227 -6.94 -5.25 2.53
C GLY A 227 -6.63 -6.75 2.40
N ASP A 228 -7.38 -7.52 1.61
CA ASP A 228 -7.05 -8.92 1.27
C ASP A 228 -6.02 -8.98 0.13
N TYR A 229 -4.78 -8.60 0.45
CA TYR A 229 -3.70 -8.58 -0.53
C TYR A 229 -3.31 -9.97 -1.06
N THR A 230 -3.66 -11.05 -0.33
CA THR A 230 -3.37 -12.41 -0.76
C THR A 230 -4.24 -12.78 -1.96
N ARG A 231 -5.56 -12.60 -1.84
CA ARG A 231 -6.48 -12.86 -2.97
C ARG A 231 -6.23 -11.89 -4.11
N ALA A 232 -5.95 -10.62 -3.82
CA ALA A 232 -5.59 -9.65 -4.84
C ALA A 232 -4.38 -10.11 -5.68
N ARG A 233 -3.30 -10.57 -5.03
CA ARG A 233 -2.11 -11.09 -5.72
C ARG A 233 -2.43 -12.31 -6.56
N GLN A 234 -3.23 -13.25 -6.05
CA GLN A 234 -3.61 -14.45 -6.79
C GLN A 234 -4.32 -14.10 -8.11
N HIS A 235 -5.29 -13.18 -8.06
CA HIS A 235 -6.01 -12.74 -9.26
C HIS A 235 -5.13 -11.96 -10.24
N LEU A 236 -4.22 -11.11 -9.76
CA LEU A 236 -3.28 -10.38 -10.61
C LEU A 236 -2.22 -11.28 -11.24
N GLN A 237 -1.71 -12.27 -10.52
CA GLN A 237 -0.77 -13.25 -11.06
C GLN A 237 -1.45 -14.08 -12.15
N ARG A 238 -2.67 -14.60 -11.89
CA ARG A 238 -3.46 -15.28 -12.91
C ARG A 238 -3.70 -14.40 -14.13
N THR A 239 -3.95 -13.11 -13.93
CA THR A 239 -4.11 -12.16 -15.03
C THR A 239 -2.82 -11.99 -15.85
N LEU A 240 -1.67 -11.89 -15.20
CA LEU A 240 -0.37 -11.82 -15.87
C LEU A 240 -0.10 -13.09 -16.69
N ASP A 241 -0.32 -14.27 -16.11
CA ASP A 241 -0.06 -15.56 -16.76
C ASP A 241 -0.93 -15.75 -18.01
N LEU A 242 -2.23 -15.42 -17.92
CA LEU A 242 -3.15 -15.47 -19.07
C LEU A 242 -2.70 -14.53 -20.20
N ARG A 243 -2.25 -13.31 -19.86
CA ARG A 243 -1.80 -12.34 -20.85
C ARG A 243 -0.47 -12.72 -21.48
N LEU A 244 0.46 -13.27 -20.68
CA LEU A 244 1.72 -13.79 -21.18
C LEU A 244 1.48 -14.93 -22.19
N LYS A 245 0.61 -15.88 -21.85
CA LYS A 245 0.27 -17.00 -22.72
C LYS A 245 -0.41 -16.55 -24.02
N ALA A 246 -1.27 -15.54 -23.95
CA ALA A 246 -2.06 -15.09 -25.10
C ALA A 246 -1.33 -14.13 -26.03
N TYR A 247 -0.47 -13.25 -25.50
CA TYR A 247 0.09 -12.12 -26.25
C TYR A 247 1.63 -12.06 -26.24
N GLY A 248 2.29 -12.85 -25.40
CA GLY A 248 3.75 -12.82 -25.22
C GLY A 248 4.24 -11.66 -24.33
N PRO A 249 5.52 -11.69 -23.91
CA PRO A 249 6.07 -10.81 -22.87
C PRO A 249 6.16 -9.33 -23.27
N GLU A 250 6.28 -9.04 -24.56
CA GLU A 250 6.48 -7.68 -25.09
C GLU A 250 5.16 -6.95 -25.40
N HIS A 251 4.01 -7.51 -25.03
CA HIS A 251 2.71 -6.92 -25.34
C HIS A 251 2.28 -5.90 -24.27
N ASN A 252 1.64 -4.81 -24.67
CA ASN A 252 1.19 -3.76 -23.74
C ASN A 252 0.28 -4.28 -22.61
N PHE A 253 -0.60 -5.25 -22.88
CA PHE A 253 -1.43 -5.88 -21.85
C PHE A 253 -0.61 -6.58 -20.75
N VAL A 254 0.56 -7.15 -21.09
CA VAL A 254 1.48 -7.70 -20.09
C VAL A 254 2.07 -6.58 -19.24
N ALA A 255 2.50 -5.47 -19.86
CA ALA A 255 2.97 -4.30 -19.11
C ALA A 255 1.90 -3.73 -18.16
N LEU A 256 0.63 -3.69 -18.57
CA LEU A 256 -0.47 -3.29 -17.69
C LEU A 256 -0.70 -4.27 -16.53
N ALA A 257 -0.51 -5.57 -16.74
CA ALA A 257 -0.58 -6.55 -15.66
C ALA A 257 0.58 -6.40 -14.67
N LEU A 258 1.79 -6.16 -15.17
CA LEU A 258 2.97 -5.83 -14.35
C LEU A 258 2.73 -4.56 -13.53
N ASN A 259 2.15 -3.52 -14.13
CA ASN A 259 1.79 -2.28 -13.42
C ASN A 259 0.77 -2.51 -12.30
N ASN A 260 -0.25 -3.35 -12.52
CA ASN A 260 -1.23 -3.64 -11.48
C ASN A 260 -0.58 -4.42 -10.31
N LEU A 261 0.33 -5.34 -10.60
CA LEU A 261 1.14 -6.01 -9.57
C LEU A 261 2.07 -5.01 -8.85
N ALA A 262 2.67 -4.07 -9.57
CA ALA A 262 3.52 -3.03 -8.99
C ALA A 262 2.74 -2.14 -8.01
N GLN A 263 1.52 -1.73 -8.37
CA GLN A 263 0.66 -0.97 -7.46
C GLN A 263 0.24 -1.79 -6.24
N LEU A 264 -0.03 -3.10 -6.39
CA LEU A 264 -0.30 -3.97 -5.24
C LEU A 264 0.95 -4.05 -4.33
N ASP A 265 2.13 -4.24 -4.91
CA ASP A 265 3.41 -4.22 -4.19
C ASP A 265 3.61 -2.90 -3.43
N GLU A 266 3.37 -1.76 -4.07
CA GLU A 266 3.44 -0.43 -3.47
C GLU A 266 2.51 -0.30 -2.25
N ARG A 267 1.26 -0.77 -2.35
CA ARG A 267 0.28 -0.77 -1.26
C ARG A 267 0.69 -1.63 -0.08
N GLN A 268 1.45 -2.70 -0.33
CA GLN A 268 2.00 -3.57 0.71
C GLN A 268 3.33 -3.06 1.30
N GLY A 269 3.90 -1.99 0.74
CA GLY A 269 5.22 -1.48 1.14
C GLY A 269 6.40 -2.14 0.43
N ASN A 270 6.15 -2.95 -0.59
CA ASN A 270 7.17 -3.68 -1.37
C ASN A 270 7.76 -2.79 -2.47
N TYR A 271 8.31 -1.63 -2.11
CA TYR A 271 8.68 -0.57 -3.06
C TYR A 271 9.70 -0.96 -4.11
N VAL A 272 10.70 -1.77 -3.77
CA VAL A 272 11.73 -2.19 -4.74
C VAL A 272 11.19 -3.24 -5.71
N SER A 273 10.32 -4.15 -5.27
CA SER A 273 9.61 -5.05 -6.18
C SER A 273 8.68 -4.27 -7.13
N ALA A 274 7.93 -3.31 -6.59
CA ALA A 274 7.11 -2.40 -7.39
C ALA A 274 7.95 -1.60 -8.38
N LEU A 275 9.14 -1.14 -7.97
CA LEU A 275 10.11 -0.42 -8.81
C LEU A 275 10.53 -1.30 -9.98
N ARG A 276 11.01 -2.52 -9.71
CA ARG A 276 11.40 -3.50 -10.74
C ARG A 276 10.25 -3.82 -11.70
N LEU A 277 9.03 -4.02 -11.20
CA LEU A 277 7.87 -4.31 -12.06
C LEU A 277 7.53 -3.12 -12.96
N THR A 278 7.59 -1.91 -12.44
CA THR A 278 7.35 -0.66 -13.18
C THR A 278 8.46 -0.42 -14.22
N GLU A 279 9.72 -0.62 -13.86
CA GLU A 279 10.89 -0.54 -14.76
C GLU A 279 10.82 -1.58 -15.90
N ARG A 280 10.23 -2.75 -15.65
CA ARG A 280 9.97 -3.74 -16.70
C ARG A 280 8.81 -3.34 -17.61
N ALA A 281 7.76 -2.75 -17.06
CA ALA A 281 6.57 -2.33 -17.81
C ALA A 281 6.84 -1.13 -18.72
N LEU A 282 7.65 -0.17 -18.25
CA LEU A 282 7.91 1.09 -18.94
C LEU A 282 8.46 0.94 -20.38
N PRO A 283 9.55 0.19 -20.64
CA PRO A 283 10.08 0.04 -22.00
C PRO A 283 9.12 -0.70 -22.93
N ILE A 284 8.28 -1.61 -22.39
CA ILE A 284 7.26 -2.30 -23.18
C ILE A 284 6.20 -1.29 -23.65
N ILE A 285 5.69 -0.44 -22.77
CA ILE A 285 4.72 0.61 -23.14
C ILE A 285 5.36 1.61 -24.10
N GLU A 286 6.58 2.06 -23.83
CA GLU A 286 7.30 2.98 -24.71
C GLU A 286 7.44 2.43 -26.14
N LYS A 287 7.84 1.16 -26.28
CA LYS A 287 8.01 0.51 -27.57
C LYS A 287 6.68 0.24 -28.29
N THR A 288 5.64 -0.14 -27.56
CA THR A 288 4.36 -0.58 -28.15
C THR A 288 3.38 0.56 -28.41
N LEU A 289 3.39 1.61 -27.59
CA LEU A 289 2.43 2.71 -27.62
C LEU A 289 3.08 4.10 -27.77
N GLY A 290 4.42 4.19 -27.69
CA GLY A 290 5.15 5.46 -27.72
C GLY A 290 5.15 6.19 -26.38
N THR A 291 5.87 7.31 -26.33
CA THR A 291 5.99 8.18 -25.15
C THR A 291 4.83 9.18 -25.02
N GLU A 292 4.13 9.49 -26.11
CA GLU A 292 2.97 10.39 -26.14
C GLU A 292 1.67 9.62 -25.87
N ASN A 293 1.63 8.90 -24.75
CA ASN A 293 0.50 8.04 -24.39
C ASN A 293 0.25 8.03 -22.88
N GLN A 294 -1.02 8.00 -22.48
CA GLN A 294 -1.44 7.99 -21.08
C GLN A 294 -0.83 6.84 -20.25
N TYR A 295 -0.65 5.67 -20.85
CA TYR A 295 -0.03 4.54 -20.13
C TYR A 295 1.45 4.79 -19.85
N TYR A 296 2.15 5.52 -20.72
CA TYR A 296 3.54 5.89 -20.51
C TYR A 296 3.65 6.91 -19.36
N SER A 297 2.83 7.96 -19.36
CA SER A 297 2.81 8.93 -18.27
C SER A 297 2.39 8.30 -16.94
N THR A 298 1.38 7.42 -16.93
CA THR A 298 0.98 6.67 -15.72
C THR A 298 2.16 5.88 -15.13
N LEU A 299 2.94 5.18 -15.95
CA LEU A 299 4.11 4.43 -15.48
C LEU A 299 5.22 5.35 -14.95
N LEU A 300 5.45 6.51 -15.58
CA LEU A 300 6.39 7.50 -15.07
C LEU A 300 5.95 8.07 -13.71
N SER A 301 4.66 8.36 -13.53
CA SER A 301 4.10 8.83 -12.26
C SER A 301 4.22 7.76 -11.16
N ASN A 302 3.97 6.49 -11.50
CA ASN A 302 4.14 5.38 -10.56
C ASN A 302 5.61 5.23 -10.19
N LEU A 303 6.53 5.31 -11.16
CA LEU A 303 7.97 5.29 -10.91
C LEU A 303 8.41 6.45 -9.99
N ALA A 304 7.89 7.66 -10.25
CA ALA A 304 8.13 8.83 -9.41
C ALA A 304 7.64 8.62 -7.96
N SER A 305 6.44 8.05 -7.81
CA SER A 305 5.86 7.72 -6.51
C SER A 305 6.72 6.70 -5.77
N LEU A 306 7.24 5.69 -6.45
CA LEU A 306 8.13 4.70 -5.87
C LEU A 306 9.47 5.28 -5.41
N HIS A 307 10.10 6.14 -6.23
CA HIS A 307 11.31 6.87 -5.80
C HIS A 307 11.03 7.79 -4.60
N LYS A 308 9.86 8.44 -4.55
CA LYS A 308 9.42 9.26 -3.41
C LYS A 308 9.28 8.39 -2.15
N GLU A 309 8.65 7.22 -2.24
CA GLU A 309 8.50 6.30 -1.10
C GLU A 309 9.85 5.70 -0.65
N LEU A 310 10.81 5.54 -1.56
CA LEU A 310 12.19 5.12 -1.27
C LEU A 310 13.10 6.25 -0.75
N GLY A 311 12.60 7.49 -0.68
CA GLY A 311 13.34 8.66 -0.20
C GLY A 311 14.24 9.34 -1.24
N ASP A 312 14.26 8.86 -2.49
CA ASP A 312 14.94 9.52 -3.61
C ASP A 312 14.07 10.65 -4.18
N PHE A 313 13.99 11.74 -3.41
CA PHE A 313 13.12 12.86 -3.71
C PHE A 313 13.52 13.62 -4.97
N ASP A 314 14.81 13.64 -5.34
CA ASP A 314 15.26 14.35 -6.54
C ASP A 314 14.90 13.59 -7.81
N ARG A 315 15.02 12.26 -7.80
CA ARG A 315 14.55 11.43 -8.91
C ARG A 315 13.03 11.47 -9.03
N ALA A 316 12.31 11.41 -7.91
CA ALA A 316 10.87 11.57 -7.87
C ALA A 316 10.43 12.91 -8.47
N GLU A 317 11.08 14.02 -8.09
CA GLU A 317 10.77 15.36 -8.60
C GLU A 317 10.96 15.44 -10.12
N SER A 318 12.08 14.90 -10.62
CA SER A 318 12.37 14.83 -12.06
C SER A 318 11.31 14.04 -12.83
N LEU A 319 10.91 12.87 -12.33
CA LEU A 319 9.92 12.01 -12.97
C LEU A 319 8.50 12.61 -12.92
N PHE A 320 8.08 13.20 -11.79
CA PHE A 320 6.79 13.89 -11.73
C PHE A 320 6.72 15.08 -12.67
N ARG A 321 7.78 15.89 -12.77
CA ARG A 321 7.84 17.00 -13.74
C ARG A 321 7.77 16.52 -15.19
N ARG A 322 8.44 15.40 -15.51
CA ARG A 322 8.35 14.77 -16.84
C ARG A 322 6.95 14.26 -17.14
N THR A 323 6.29 13.65 -16.15
CA THR A 323 4.90 13.19 -16.27
C THR A 323 3.99 14.38 -16.57
N LEU A 324 4.05 15.41 -15.73
CA LEU A 324 3.26 16.63 -15.89
C LEU A 324 3.44 17.27 -17.28
N ALA A 325 4.69 17.40 -17.75
CA ALA A 325 4.96 17.95 -19.07
C ALA A 325 4.42 17.07 -20.21
N THR A 326 4.43 15.75 -20.04
CA THR A 326 3.87 14.80 -21.02
C THR A 326 2.36 14.93 -21.08
N ASP A 327 1.67 14.97 -19.94
CA ASP A 327 0.22 15.04 -19.87
C ASP A 327 -0.33 16.44 -20.21
N GLU A 328 0.40 17.52 -19.88
CA GLU A 328 0.08 18.88 -20.35
C GLU A 328 0.13 18.96 -21.88
N LYS A 329 1.08 18.29 -22.52
CA LYS A 329 1.16 18.20 -23.99
C LYS A 329 0.04 17.33 -24.57
N LEU A 330 -0.27 16.21 -23.92
CA LEU A 330 -1.22 15.22 -24.44
C LEU A 330 -2.68 15.69 -24.32
N PHE A 331 -3.02 16.37 -23.22
CA PHE A 331 -4.41 16.69 -22.88
C PHE A 331 -4.69 18.20 -22.71
N GLY A 332 -3.64 19.01 -22.58
CA GLY A 332 -3.76 20.42 -22.23
C GLY A 332 -3.79 20.68 -20.72
N PRO A 333 -3.48 21.91 -20.28
CA PRO A 333 -3.19 22.23 -18.87
C PRO A 333 -4.38 22.16 -17.91
N GLU A 334 -5.60 22.10 -18.43
CA GLU A 334 -6.85 22.08 -17.63
C GLU A 334 -7.45 20.67 -17.51
N HIS A 335 -6.79 19.66 -18.06
CA HIS A 335 -7.30 18.29 -18.06
C HIS A 335 -7.21 17.64 -16.66
N PRO A 336 -8.17 16.77 -16.27
CA PRO A 336 -8.14 16.10 -14.97
C PRO A 336 -6.86 15.30 -14.68
N GLU A 337 -6.26 14.67 -15.68
CA GLU A 337 -4.97 13.95 -15.53
C GLU A 337 -3.82 14.90 -15.16
N VAL A 338 -3.75 16.09 -15.79
CA VAL A 338 -2.78 17.12 -15.42
C VAL A 338 -2.99 17.59 -13.98
N ALA A 339 -4.24 17.74 -13.55
CA ALA A 339 -4.54 18.06 -12.16
C ALA A 339 -4.11 16.94 -11.19
N HIS A 340 -4.17 15.68 -11.59
CA HIS A 340 -3.64 14.57 -10.81
C HIS A 340 -2.10 14.65 -10.67
N ASP A 341 -1.39 14.93 -11.76
CA ASP A 341 0.07 15.11 -11.74
C ASP A 341 0.51 16.28 -10.86
N LEU A 342 -0.22 17.41 -10.95
CA LEU A 342 0.00 18.57 -10.09
C LEU A 342 -0.17 18.22 -8.61
N ASN A 343 -1.21 17.47 -8.25
CA ASN A 343 -1.42 16.99 -6.89
C ASN A 343 -0.28 16.08 -6.41
N ASN A 344 0.26 15.21 -7.27
CA ASN A 344 1.36 14.32 -6.92
C ASN A 344 2.67 15.08 -6.69
N LEU A 345 3.01 16.01 -7.59
CA LEU A 345 4.18 16.87 -7.43
C LEU A 345 4.05 17.77 -6.19
N ALA A 346 2.86 18.31 -5.94
CA ALA A 346 2.57 19.05 -4.72
C ALA A 346 2.76 18.19 -3.47
N GLY A 347 2.30 16.93 -3.49
CA GLY A 347 2.50 15.95 -2.42
C GLY A 347 3.97 15.67 -2.14
N LEU A 348 4.82 15.61 -3.17
CA LEU A 348 6.27 15.49 -2.97
C LEU A 348 6.86 16.71 -2.26
N TYR A 349 6.49 17.92 -2.67
CA TYR A 349 6.95 19.15 -1.99
C TYR A 349 6.42 19.25 -0.56
N HIS A 350 5.17 18.84 -0.35
CA HIS A 350 4.54 18.76 0.96
C HIS A 350 5.30 17.82 1.91
N LEU A 351 5.71 16.63 1.44
CA LEU A 351 6.57 15.71 2.20
C LEU A 351 7.94 16.32 2.53
N LYS A 352 8.51 17.11 1.61
CA LYS A 352 9.74 17.89 1.85
C LYS A 352 9.53 19.09 2.78
N ARG A 353 8.30 19.31 3.27
CA ARG A 353 7.84 20.49 4.04
C ARG A 353 8.03 21.81 3.30
N ASP A 354 8.09 21.74 1.96
CA ASP A 354 8.18 22.88 1.07
C ASP A 354 6.77 23.30 0.65
N TYR A 355 6.06 23.90 1.60
CA TYR A 355 4.67 24.30 1.40
C TYR A 355 4.53 25.46 0.41
N GLU A 356 5.57 26.27 0.23
CA GLU A 356 5.61 27.37 -0.73
C GLU A 356 5.49 26.88 -2.18
N ARG A 357 6.11 25.74 -2.50
CA ARG A 357 5.95 25.10 -3.81
C ARG A 357 4.72 24.20 -3.89
N ALA A 358 4.30 23.57 -2.80
CA ALA A 358 3.17 22.64 -2.81
C ALA A 358 1.80 23.34 -3.02
N VAL A 359 1.52 24.41 -2.25
CA VAL A 359 0.20 25.05 -2.23
C VAL A 359 -0.23 25.60 -3.60
N PRO A 360 0.62 26.32 -4.37
CA PRO A 360 0.24 26.82 -5.70
C PRO A 360 -0.12 25.70 -6.69
N LEU A 361 0.55 24.54 -6.58
CA LEU A 361 0.25 23.39 -7.43
C LEU A 361 -1.10 22.76 -7.06
N TYR A 362 -1.41 22.63 -5.76
CA TYR A 362 -2.73 22.20 -5.31
C TYR A 362 -3.85 23.15 -5.77
N GLN A 363 -3.62 24.47 -5.71
CA GLN A 363 -4.58 25.47 -6.22
C GLN A 363 -4.82 25.32 -7.73
N ARG A 364 -3.75 25.15 -8.52
CA ARG A 364 -3.86 24.90 -9.96
C ARG A 364 -4.66 23.63 -10.25
N ALA A 365 -4.39 22.55 -9.53
CA ALA A 365 -5.11 21.29 -9.69
C ALA A 365 -6.61 21.44 -9.37
N GLN A 366 -6.94 22.10 -8.26
CA GLN A 366 -8.33 22.39 -7.88
C GLN A 366 -9.05 23.23 -8.94
N ALA A 367 -8.44 24.32 -9.42
CA ALA A 367 -9.03 25.19 -10.43
C ALA A 367 -9.28 24.46 -11.77
N ALA A 368 -8.34 23.63 -12.22
CA ALA A 368 -8.49 22.83 -13.42
C ALA A 368 -9.66 21.83 -13.30
N LEU A 369 -9.76 21.11 -12.17
CA LEU A 369 -10.84 20.16 -11.93
C LEU A 369 -12.21 20.84 -11.84
N GLU A 370 -12.30 21.98 -11.15
CA GLU A 370 -13.56 22.72 -11.05
C GLU A 370 -14.06 23.22 -12.41
N LYS A 371 -13.16 23.71 -13.25
CA LYS A 371 -13.49 24.20 -14.59
C LYS A 371 -13.96 23.06 -15.50
N THR A 372 -13.28 21.91 -15.45
CA THR A 372 -13.50 20.81 -16.41
C THR A 372 -14.61 19.85 -15.99
N LEU A 373 -14.75 19.56 -14.69
CA LEU A 373 -15.72 18.58 -14.16
C LEU A 373 -16.88 19.23 -13.40
N GLY A 374 -16.77 20.52 -13.08
CA GLY A 374 -17.75 21.26 -12.28
C GLY A 374 -17.43 21.23 -10.77
N PRO A 375 -17.96 22.20 -10.01
CA PRO A 375 -17.57 22.45 -8.62
C PRO A 375 -18.03 21.41 -7.61
N GLU A 376 -18.93 20.50 -8.01
CA GLU A 376 -19.57 19.48 -7.18
C GLU A 376 -19.02 18.07 -7.46
N HIS A 377 -17.99 17.95 -8.31
CA HIS A 377 -17.44 16.65 -8.70
C HIS A 377 -16.60 16.03 -7.56
N PRO A 378 -16.64 14.69 -7.35
CA PRO A 378 -15.83 14.01 -6.32
C PRO A 378 -14.32 14.28 -6.40
N GLU A 379 -13.78 14.44 -7.61
CA GLU A 379 -12.36 14.80 -7.82
C GLU A 379 -12.03 16.22 -7.34
N VAL A 380 -12.97 17.16 -7.40
CA VAL A 380 -12.80 18.49 -6.80
C VAL A 380 -12.70 18.37 -5.29
N ALA A 381 -13.53 17.54 -4.65
CA ALA A 381 -13.43 17.28 -3.21
C ALA A 381 -12.09 16.66 -2.81
N ARG A 382 -11.50 15.82 -3.66
CA ARG A 382 -10.14 15.28 -3.45
C ARG A 382 -9.09 16.39 -3.47
N ALA A 383 -9.13 17.27 -4.47
CA ALA A 383 -8.21 18.40 -4.58
C ALA A 383 -8.36 19.40 -3.42
N LEU A 384 -9.59 19.69 -2.99
CA LEU A 384 -9.88 20.54 -1.84
C LEU A 384 -9.29 19.96 -0.55
N ASN A 385 -9.41 18.65 -0.33
CA ASN A 385 -8.79 17.97 0.82
C ASN A 385 -7.26 18.10 0.83
N ASN A 386 -6.62 17.92 -0.32
CA ASN A 386 -5.17 18.03 -0.43
C ASN A 386 -4.69 19.48 -0.20
N LEU A 387 -5.37 20.45 -0.80
CA LEU A 387 -5.10 21.87 -0.61
C LEU A 387 -5.27 22.27 0.87
N ALA A 388 -6.31 21.77 1.52
CA ALA A 388 -6.56 22.04 2.93
C ALA A 388 -5.48 21.48 3.84
N GLN A 389 -4.96 20.28 3.57
CA GLN A 389 -3.82 19.73 4.31
C GLN A 389 -2.58 20.62 4.14
N GLY A 390 -2.31 21.10 2.92
CA GLY A 390 -1.22 22.06 2.67
C GLY A 390 -1.33 23.33 3.53
N TYR A 391 -2.53 23.91 3.65
CA TYR A 391 -2.76 25.06 4.54
C TYR A 391 -2.69 24.69 6.02
N GLY A 392 -3.26 23.55 6.42
CA GLY A 392 -3.26 23.09 7.81
C GLY A 392 -1.85 22.88 8.36
N ASP A 393 -0.94 22.33 7.56
CA ASP A 393 0.44 22.11 7.97
C ASP A 393 1.28 23.39 8.01
N GLN A 394 0.86 24.44 7.29
CA GLN A 394 1.37 25.80 7.47
C GLN A 394 0.79 26.49 8.72
N GLY A 395 -0.17 25.87 9.41
CA GLY A 395 -0.91 26.48 10.52
C GLY A 395 -2.05 27.41 10.09
N ASP A 396 -2.37 27.47 8.79
CA ASP A 396 -3.44 28.33 8.25
C ASP A 396 -4.80 27.61 8.27
N TYR A 397 -5.31 27.41 9.47
CA TYR A 397 -6.59 26.73 9.68
C TYR A 397 -7.79 27.53 9.15
N ALA A 398 -7.66 28.85 9.01
CA ALA A 398 -8.69 29.73 8.47
C ALA A 398 -8.99 29.41 7.00
N ARG A 399 -7.95 29.07 6.21
CA ARG A 399 -8.12 28.58 4.84
C ARG A 399 -8.41 27.09 4.76
N ALA A 400 -7.85 26.26 5.65
CA ALA A 400 -8.03 24.81 5.58
C ALA A 400 -9.48 24.36 5.88
N LEU A 401 -10.11 24.87 6.95
CA LEU A 401 -11.41 24.38 7.42
C LEU A 401 -12.54 24.54 6.39
N PRO A 402 -12.74 25.71 5.72
CA PRO A 402 -13.80 25.85 4.72
C PRO A 402 -13.64 24.91 3.52
N LEU A 403 -12.40 24.60 3.14
CA LEU A 403 -12.11 23.67 2.05
C LEU A 403 -12.50 22.24 2.42
N LEU A 404 -12.18 21.80 3.64
CA LEU A 404 -12.57 20.48 4.17
C LEU A 404 -14.10 20.35 4.31
N GLU A 405 -14.77 21.39 4.82
CA GLU A 405 -16.23 21.41 4.94
C GLU A 405 -16.92 21.33 3.57
N ARG A 406 -16.37 22.03 2.57
CA ARG A 406 -16.85 21.93 1.19
C ARG A 406 -16.61 20.56 0.59
N ALA A 407 -15.41 19.98 0.77
CA ALA A 407 -15.10 18.64 0.31
C ALA A 407 -16.03 17.59 0.93
N LEU A 408 -16.32 17.72 2.23
CA LEU A 408 -17.22 16.84 2.96
C LEU A 408 -18.62 16.86 2.36
N LYS A 409 -19.17 18.07 2.13
CA LYS A 409 -20.50 18.25 1.53
C LYS A 409 -20.60 17.61 0.14
N ILE A 410 -19.55 17.76 -0.69
CA ILE A 410 -19.50 17.16 -2.02
C ILE A 410 -19.52 15.63 -1.92
N TYR A 411 -18.66 15.04 -1.08
CA TYR A 411 -18.61 13.58 -0.92
C TYR A 411 -19.88 13.00 -0.29
N GLU A 412 -20.45 13.64 0.73
CA GLU A 412 -21.72 13.20 1.33
C GLU A 412 -22.87 13.20 0.30
N LYS A 413 -22.90 14.18 -0.60
CA LYS A 413 -23.90 14.28 -1.68
C LYS A 413 -23.70 13.24 -2.78
N THR A 414 -22.46 13.02 -3.21
CA THR A 414 -22.14 12.20 -4.41
C THR A 414 -21.95 10.73 -4.08
N LEU A 415 -21.11 10.43 -3.09
CA LEU A 415 -20.73 9.07 -2.69
C LEU A 415 -21.52 8.56 -1.47
N GLY A 416 -22.11 9.48 -0.71
CA GLY A 416 -22.85 9.19 0.52
C GLY A 416 -22.01 9.33 1.79
N SER A 417 -22.69 9.37 2.93
CA SER A 417 -22.05 9.57 4.23
C SER A 417 -21.23 8.36 4.72
N GLN A 418 -21.45 7.18 4.13
CA GLN A 418 -20.78 5.92 4.48
C GLN A 418 -19.60 5.57 3.57
N HIS A 419 -19.15 6.52 2.74
CA HIS A 419 -18.06 6.28 1.82
C HIS A 419 -16.66 6.48 2.47
N PRO A 420 -15.65 5.64 2.16
CA PRO A 420 -14.29 5.80 2.68
C PRO A 420 -13.67 7.19 2.48
N GLN A 421 -13.93 7.88 1.37
CA GLN A 421 -13.42 9.24 1.11
C GLN A 421 -14.12 10.31 1.98
N THR A 422 -15.40 10.09 2.33
CA THR A 422 -16.11 10.91 3.31
C THR A 422 -15.41 10.80 4.67
N ALA A 423 -15.07 9.56 5.09
CA ALA A 423 -14.32 9.33 6.31
C ALA A 423 -12.92 9.93 6.31
N THR A 424 -12.20 9.91 5.18
CA THR A 424 -10.91 10.61 5.04
C THR A 424 -11.08 12.11 5.31
N THR A 425 -12.11 12.73 4.74
CA THR A 425 -12.38 14.16 4.93
C THR A 425 -12.75 14.46 6.39
N LEU A 426 -13.58 13.61 7.01
CA LEU A 426 -13.93 13.71 8.43
C LEU A 426 -12.69 13.61 9.33
N ASN A 427 -11.79 12.66 9.05
CA ASN A 427 -10.53 12.49 9.78
C ASN A 427 -9.62 13.72 9.64
N ASN A 428 -9.50 14.28 8.44
CA ASN A 428 -8.66 15.46 8.20
C ASN A 428 -9.25 16.71 8.89
N LEU A 429 -10.57 16.88 8.81
CA LEU A 429 -11.30 17.95 9.50
C LEU A 429 -11.14 17.82 11.02
N ALA A 430 -11.26 16.61 11.55
CA ALA A 430 -11.01 16.30 12.96
C ALA A 430 -9.57 16.63 13.37
N GLY A 431 -8.59 16.27 12.55
CA GLY A 431 -7.18 16.60 12.79
C GLY A 431 -6.92 18.10 12.83
N THR A 432 -7.55 18.86 11.94
CA THR A 432 -7.45 20.33 11.94
C THR A 432 -8.12 20.95 13.17
N TYR A 433 -9.26 20.42 13.62
CA TYR A 433 -9.87 20.87 14.88
C TYR A 433 -9.03 20.48 16.11
N HIS A 434 -8.41 19.30 16.09
CA HIS A 434 -7.53 18.83 17.16
C HIS A 434 -6.32 19.75 17.31
N THR A 435 -5.62 20.08 16.23
CA THR A 435 -4.45 20.99 16.28
C THR A 435 -4.83 22.41 16.69
N LYS A 436 -6.06 22.86 16.38
CA LYS A 436 -6.62 24.12 16.87
C LYS A 436 -7.05 24.08 18.35
N GLY A 437 -7.11 22.90 18.97
CA GLY A 437 -7.52 22.71 20.37
C GLY A 437 -9.02 22.49 20.58
N GLU A 438 -9.83 22.35 19.52
CA GLU A 438 -11.27 22.07 19.59
C GLU A 438 -11.55 20.56 19.79
N LEU A 439 -11.06 20.00 20.90
CA LEU A 439 -11.05 18.55 21.16
C LEU A 439 -12.43 17.86 21.07
N PRO A 440 -13.53 18.41 21.62
CA PRO A 440 -14.84 17.74 21.54
C PRO A 440 -15.35 17.61 20.11
N ARG A 441 -15.11 18.63 19.27
CA ARG A 441 -15.51 18.63 17.86
C ARG A 441 -14.67 17.64 17.05
N ALA A 442 -13.36 17.60 17.33
CA ALA A 442 -12.47 16.60 16.73
C ALA A 442 -12.89 15.17 17.05
N LEU A 443 -13.21 14.88 18.32
CA LEU A 443 -13.64 13.56 18.76
C LEU A 443 -14.89 13.08 18.02
N GLN A 444 -15.94 13.91 17.93
CA GLN A 444 -17.16 13.57 17.20
C GLN A 444 -16.89 13.23 15.73
N LEU A 445 -16.02 13.98 15.07
CA LEU A 445 -15.68 13.76 13.67
C LEU A 445 -14.84 12.49 13.47
N TYR A 446 -13.89 12.20 14.36
CA TYR A 446 -13.16 10.94 14.33
C TYR A 446 -14.05 9.73 14.61
N GLU A 447 -14.99 9.80 15.55
CA GLU A 447 -15.95 8.72 15.81
C GLU A 447 -16.82 8.43 14.58
N ARG A 448 -17.27 9.48 13.87
CA ARG A 448 -17.96 9.31 12.58
C ARG A 448 -17.06 8.65 11.54
N ALA A 449 -15.81 9.08 11.40
CA ALA A 449 -14.85 8.48 10.46
C ALA A 449 -14.58 7.00 10.78
N LEU A 450 -14.45 6.67 12.07
CA LEU A 450 -14.28 5.31 12.56
C LEU A 450 -15.46 4.43 12.15
N HIS A 451 -16.68 4.86 12.43
CA HIS A 451 -17.89 4.09 12.08
C HIS A 451 -17.97 3.82 10.57
N VAL A 452 -17.69 4.83 9.76
CA VAL A 452 -17.71 4.69 8.30
C VAL A 452 -16.65 3.69 7.83
N TRP A 453 -15.38 3.85 8.23
CA TRP A 453 -14.32 2.93 7.82
C TRP A 453 -14.51 1.50 8.31
N GLU A 454 -15.04 1.29 9.52
CA GLU A 454 -15.38 -0.05 10.02
C GLU A 454 -16.44 -0.74 9.15
N ASN A 455 -17.47 0.00 8.73
CA ASN A 455 -18.54 -0.55 7.91
C ASN A 455 -18.10 -0.79 6.46
N SER A 456 -17.34 0.14 5.86
CA SER A 456 -17.02 0.11 4.44
C SER A 456 -15.77 -0.72 4.11
N LEU A 457 -14.74 -0.68 4.98
CA LEU A 457 -13.45 -1.35 4.76
C LEU A 457 -13.24 -2.53 5.70
N GLY A 458 -14.08 -2.67 6.73
CA GLY A 458 -13.99 -3.70 7.76
C GLY A 458 -13.21 -3.25 9.00
N PRO A 459 -13.49 -3.86 10.17
CA PRO A 459 -12.94 -3.43 11.46
C PRO A 459 -11.44 -3.70 11.64
N GLN A 460 -10.79 -4.39 10.69
CA GLN A 460 -9.35 -4.70 10.70
C GLN A 460 -8.58 -3.84 9.69
N HIS A 461 -9.21 -2.91 8.98
CA HIS A 461 -8.54 -2.09 7.99
C HIS A 461 -7.56 -1.10 8.64
N HIS A 462 -6.46 -0.77 7.95
CA HIS A 462 -5.42 0.11 8.51
C HIS A 462 -5.93 1.52 8.86
N ASN A 463 -6.86 2.07 8.05
CA ASN A 463 -7.51 3.35 8.34
C ASN A 463 -8.31 3.34 9.66
N VAL A 464 -8.91 2.20 10.03
CA VAL A 464 -9.58 2.04 11.33
C VAL A 464 -8.56 2.18 12.45
N ALA A 465 -7.40 1.54 12.35
CA ALA A 465 -6.35 1.69 13.35
C ALA A 465 -5.82 3.13 13.46
N MET A 466 -5.68 3.84 12.33
CA MET A 466 -5.27 5.25 12.31
C MET A 466 -6.24 6.15 13.10
N VAL A 467 -7.55 6.07 12.83
CA VAL A 467 -8.52 6.90 13.55
C VAL A 467 -8.66 6.50 15.02
N LEU A 468 -8.57 5.21 15.35
CA LEU A 468 -8.55 4.76 16.75
C LEU A 468 -7.36 5.37 17.52
N HIS A 469 -6.20 5.45 16.88
CA HIS A 469 -5.04 6.11 17.46
C HIS A 469 -5.25 7.62 17.65
N ASN A 470 -5.83 8.31 16.66
CA ASN A 470 -6.16 9.74 16.80
C ASN A 470 -7.17 9.98 17.95
N ILE A 471 -8.16 9.10 18.10
CA ILE A 471 -9.09 9.12 19.23
C ILE A 471 -8.37 8.87 20.56
N ALA A 472 -7.42 7.94 20.60
CA ALA A 472 -6.62 7.67 21.79
C ALA A 472 -5.82 8.91 22.24
N LEU A 473 -5.20 9.62 21.29
CA LEU A 473 -4.47 10.87 21.56
C LEU A 473 -5.38 11.98 22.12
N LEU A 474 -6.64 12.06 21.64
CA LEU A 474 -7.63 12.99 22.17
C LEU A 474 -8.02 12.68 23.61
N TYR A 475 -8.27 11.41 23.93
CA TYR A 475 -8.56 10.99 25.30
C TYR A 475 -7.34 11.22 26.22
N GLU A 476 -6.12 10.97 25.73
CA GLU A 476 -4.89 11.31 26.45
C GLU A 476 -4.80 12.81 26.73
N ALA A 477 -5.06 13.66 25.73
CA ALA A 477 -5.07 15.11 25.89
C ALA A 477 -6.16 15.62 26.86
N GLN A 478 -7.25 14.88 27.00
CA GLN A 478 -8.31 15.14 27.98
C GLN A 478 -8.02 14.57 29.38
N GLY A 479 -6.97 13.75 29.53
CA GLY A 479 -6.62 13.07 30.78
C GLY A 479 -7.38 11.77 31.05
N ASP A 480 -8.23 11.31 30.12
CA ASP A 480 -8.90 10.00 30.22
C ASP A 480 -7.96 8.90 29.72
N ILE A 481 -7.00 8.55 30.58
CA ILE A 481 -5.99 7.53 30.30
C ILE A 481 -6.63 6.15 30.05
N GLY A 482 -7.78 5.85 30.67
CA GLY A 482 -8.46 4.56 30.51
C GLY A 482 -8.98 4.37 29.08
N GLN A 483 -9.66 5.36 28.52
CA GLN A 483 -10.08 5.32 27.12
C GLN A 483 -8.88 5.38 26.17
N ALA A 484 -7.87 6.21 26.47
CA ALA A 484 -6.66 6.28 25.66
C ALA A 484 -5.99 4.89 25.51
N ILE A 485 -5.81 4.16 26.61
CA ILE A 485 -5.26 2.79 26.61
C ILE A 485 -6.16 1.86 25.79
N ARG A 486 -7.48 1.91 25.97
CA ARG A 486 -8.43 1.03 25.26
C ARG A 486 -8.36 1.22 23.75
N PHE A 487 -8.43 2.47 23.28
CA PHE A 487 -8.38 2.80 21.85
C PHE A 487 -7.00 2.49 21.25
N GLN A 488 -5.92 2.83 21.96
CA GLN A 488 -4.55 2.53 21.53
C GLN A 488 -4.27 1.03 21.46
N THR A 489 -4.80 0.25 22.42
CA THR A 489 -4.70 -1.23 22.41
C THR A 489 -5.37 -1.79 21.16
N ARG A 490 -6.60 -1.35 20.86
CA ARG A 490 -7.35 -1.81 19.69
C ARG A 490 -6.64 -1.43 18.38
N ALA A 491 -6.13 -0.20 18.28
CA ALA A 491 -5.33 0.23 17.14
C ALA A 491 -4.08 -0.65 16.96
N GLY A 492 -3.37 -0.92 18.05
CA GLY A 492 -2.20 -1.80 18.08
C GLY A 492 -2.51 -3.23 17.64
N ASP A 493 -3.63 -3.81 18.07
CA ASP A 493 -4.05 -5.16 17.72
C ASP A 493 -4.38 -5.30 16.22
N ILE A 494 -5.11 -4.33 15.65
CA ILE A 494 -5.42 -4.30 14.22
C ILE A 494 -4.13 -4.23 13.40
N ARG A 495 -3.21 -3.36 13.80
CA ARG A 495 -1.92 -3.22 13.10
C ARG A 495 -1.01 -4.41 13.29
N GLU A 496 -1.06 -5.09 14.43
CA GLU A 496 -0.30 -6.33 14.62
C GLU A 496 -0.79 -7.42 13.66
N ARG A 497 -2.10 -7.60 13.52
CA ARG A 497 -2.66 -8.51 12.50
C ARG A 497 -2.24 -8.13 11.08
N ASN A 498 -2.33 -6.85 10.73
CA ASN A 498 -1.93 -6.38 9.41
C ASN A 498 -0.42 -6.55 9.19
N LEU A 499 0.39 -6.29 10.23
CA LEU A 499 1.84 -6.54 10.21
C LEU A 499 2.13 -8.03 10.01
N GLU A 500 1.43 -8.93 10.70
CA GLU A 500 1.62 -10.37 10.52
C GLU A 500 1.37 -10.80 9.07
N LEU A 501 0.30 -10.30 8.43
CA LEU A 501 0.03 -10.56 7.02
C LEU A 501 1.16 -10.04 6.11
N ILE A 502 1.65 -8.83 6.37
CA ILE A 502 2.67 -8.18 5.54
C ILE A 502 4.03 -8.85 5.70
N LEU A 503 4.43 -9.20 6.92
CA LEU A 503 5.70 -9.88 7.20
C LEU A 503 5.76 -11.32 6.65
N THR A 504 4.63 -11.90 6.21
CA THR A 504 4.65 -13.21 5.55
C THR A 504 5.24 -13.18 4.14
N VAL A 505 5.25 -12.02 3.51
CA VAL A 505 5.74 -11.80 2.15
C VAL A 505 6.83 -10.73 2.14
N GLY A 506 7.53 -10.60 1.03
CA GLY A 506 8.53 -9.55 0.84
C GLY A 506 9.93 -9.87 1.37
N SER A 507 10.89 -9.04 0.98
CA SER A 507 12.30 -9.12 1.38
C SER A 507 12.58 -8.59 2.79
N GLU A 508 13.81 -8.72 3.29
CA GLU A 508 14.24 -8.19 4.58
C GLU A 508 14.02 -6.70 4.68
N GLU A 509 14.47 -6.01 3.63
CA GLU A 509 14.40 -4.57 3.51
C GLU A 509 12.95 -4.07 3.55
N GLN A 510 12.05 -4.73 2.80
CA GLN A 510 10.63 -4.38 2.78
C GLN A 510 9.98 -4.54 4.16
N LYS A 511 10.30 -5.64 4.86
CA LYS A 511 9.84 -5.87 6.23
C LYS A 511 10.37 -4.79 7.17
N LEU A 512 11.64 -4.42 7.05
CA LEU A 512 12.26 -3.35 7.85
C LEU A 512 11.60 -1.99 7.60
N LEU A 513 11.42 -1.60 6.34
CA LEU A 513 10.76 -0.35 5.95
C LEU A 513 9.33 -0.27 6.50
N TYR A 514 8.56 -1.35 6.37
CA TYR A 514 7.21 -1.40 6.92
C TYR A 514 7.22 -1.30 8.45
N THR A 515 8.12 -2.02 9.14
CA THR A 515 8.24 -1.91 10.61
C THR A 515 8.71 -0.53 11.05
N ALA A 516 9.55 0.16 10.27
CA ALA A 516 10.03 1.51 10.57
C ALA A 516 8.89 2.54 10.52
N ARG A 517 7.92 2.41 9.62
CA ARG A 517 6.73 3.27 9.58
C ARG A 517 5.85 3.17 10.82
N LEU A 518 5.85 2.01 11.47
CA LEU A 518 5.11 1.79 12.72
C LEU A 518 5.85 2.34 13.95
N ALA A 519 7.04 2.92 13.79
CA ALA A 519 7.86 3.39 14.91
C ALA A 519 7.23 4.60 15.65
N GLU A 520 6.55 5.51 14.95
CA GLU A 520 5.87 6.66 15.59
C GLU A 520 4.74 6.22 16.52
N GLU A 521 4.10 5.11 16.22
CA GLU A 521 3.05 4.56 17.06
C GLU A 521 3.61 3.86 18.30
N ALA A 522 4.75 3.17 18.14
CA ALA A 522 5.49 2.63 19.27
C ALA A 522 5.92 3.76 20.21
N ASN A 523 6.41 4.86 19.65
CA ASN A 523 6.69 6.09 20.39
C ASN A 523 5.46 6.60 21.13
N SER A 524 4.28 6.56 20.51
CA SER A 524 3.03 7.01 21.14
C SER A 524 2.62 6.14 22.32
N ALA A 525 2.69 4.81 22.22
CA ALA A 525 2.39 3.91 23.33
C ALA A 525 3.37 4.09 24.51
N VAL A 526 4.66 4.26 24.21
CA VAL A 526 5.68 4.55 25.22
C VAL A 526 5.49 5.93 25.85
N SER A 527 5.10 6.94 25.04
CA SER A 527 4.83 8.31 25.51
C SER A 527 3.60 8.38 26.41
N LEU A 528 2.50 7.74 26.01
CA LEU A 528 1.28 7.63 26.82
C LEU A 528 1.59 7.09 28.22
N HIS A 529 2.53 6.16 28.32
CA HIS A 529 3.00 5.66 29.59
C HIS A 529 3.97 6.63 30.28
N LEU A 530 5.17 6.86 29.73
CA LEU A 530 6.26 7.52 30.46
C LEU A 530 6.04 9.03 30.66
N ALA A 531 5.32 9.69 29.73
CA ALA A 531 4.99 11.11 29.83
C ALA A 531 3.55 11.33 30.29
N GLY A 532 2.59 10.58 29.76
CA GLY A 532 1.16 10.78 30.05
C GLY A 532 0.71 10.18 31.38
N ALA A 533 1.15 8.96 31.71
CA ALA A 533 0.66 8.21 32.86
C ALA A 533 1.75 7.35 33.54
N PRO A 534 2.83 7.97 34.09
CA PRO A 534 4.04 7.26 34.52
C PRO A 534 3.86 6.32 35.71
N ALA A 535 2.73 6.42 36.42
CA ALA A 535 2.36 5.55 37.54
C ALA A 535 1.29 4.50 37.18
N ASN A 536 0.81 4.48 35.92
CA ASN A 536 -0.28 3.60 35.50
C ASN A 536 0.27 2.26 34.98
N GLY A 537 0.01 1.19 35.72
CA GLY A 537 0.46 -0.16 35.37
C GLY A 537 -0.15 -0.72 34.07
N GLU A 538 -1.35 -0.31 33.68
CA GLU A 538 -1.95 -0.71 32.40
C GLU A 538 -1.25 -0.01 31.22
N ALA A 539 -0.91 1.27 31.36
CA ALA A 539 -0.12 2.00 30.36
C ALA A 539 1.27 1.36 30.19
N ALA A 540 1.92 0.99 31.30
CA ALA A 540 3.19 0.28 31.28
C ALA A 540 3.10 -1.07 30.56
N ARG A 541 2.02 -1.83 30.80
CA ARG A 541 1.76 -3.10 30.13
C ARG A 541 1.47 -2.91 28.64
N LEU A 542 0.70 -1.92 28.25
CA LEU A 542 0.48 -1.57 26.84
C LEU A 542 1.83 -1.27 26.17
N SER A 543 2.65 -0.41 26.75
CA SER A 543 3.96 -0.05 26.22
C SER A 543 4.89 -1.26 26.07
N LEU A 544 5.05 -2.07 27.12
CA LEU A 544 5.90 -3.27 27.05
C LEU A 544 5.38 -4.28 26.02
N ASN A 545 4.07 -4.48 25.93
CA ASN A 545 3.47 -5.35 24.91
C ASN A 545 3.76 -4.81 23.50
N THR A 546 3.61 -3.49 23.26
CA THR A 546 3.98 -2.85 22.00
C THR A 546 5.47 -3.05 21.67
N ILE A 547 6.38 -2.88 22.64
CA ILE A 547 7.82 -3.11 22.45
C ILE A 547 8.08 -4.56 22.02
N LEU A 548 7.55 -5.54 22.76
CA LEU A 548 7.70 -6.96 22.45
C LEU A 548 7.15 -7.33 21.07
N ARG A 549 6.06 -6.68 20.63
CA ARG A 549 5.44 -6.91 19.31
C ARG A 549 6.13 -6.20 18.15
N ARG A 550 7.02 -5.23 18.40
CA ARG A 550 7.67 -4.43 17.34
C ARG A 550 9.16 -4.69 17.20
N LYS A 551 9.86 -4.89 18.32
CA LYS A 551 11.29 -5.08 18.31
C LYS A 551 11.67 -6.44 17.71
N GLY A 552 12.69 -6.43 16.85
CA GLY A 552 13.21 -7.63 16.18
C GLY A 552 12.26 -8.30 15.17
N ARG A 553 11.12 -7.71 14.79
CA ARG A 553 10.09 -8.41 13.97
C ARG A 553 10.55 -8.83 12.58
N ALA A 554 11.28 -7.97 11.88
CA ALA A 554 11.75 -8.29 10.53
C ALA A 554 12.70 -9.48 10.56
N LEU A 555 13.71 -9.45 11.43
CA LEU A 555 14.67 -10.54 11.67
C LEU A 555 13.96 -11.85 12.02
N ASP A 556 12.96 -11.76 12.89
CA ASP A 556 12.15 -12.90 13.31
C ASP A 556 11.39 -13.55 12.17
N ALA A 557 10.76 -12.75 11.32
CA ALA A 557 10.03 -13.24 10.17
C ALA A 557 10.97 -13.97 9.20
N MET A 558 12.18 -13.44 8.98
CA MET A 558 13.19 -14.06 8.13
C MET A 558 13.65 -15.42 8.66
N ALA A 559 14.00 -15.47 9.94
CA ALA A 559 14.47 -16.69 10.58
C ALA A 559 13.40 -17.79 10.52
N ASP A 560 12.13 -17.43 10.74
CA ASP A 560 11.01 -18.36 10.66
C ASP A 560 10.81 -18.90 9.22
N GLN A 561 10.93 -18.06 8.19
CA GLN A 561 10.81 -18.46 6.78
C GLN A 561 11.94 -19.42 6.36
N ILE A 562 13.19 -19.07 6.67
CA ILE A 562 14.35 -19.93 6.42
C ILE A 562 14.22 -21.26 7.18
N GLY A 563 13.82 -21.20 8.46
CA GLY A 563 13.61 -22.38 9.30
C GLY A 563 12.48 -23.28 8.80
N ALA A 564 11.41 -22.70 8.23
CA ALA A 564 10.32 -23.46 7.60
C ALA A 564 10.81 -24.22 6.37
N LEU A 565 11.53 -23.57 5.46
CA LEU A 565 12.10 -24.23 4.28
C LEU A 565 13.12 -25.31 4.67
N ARG A 566 13.95 -25.07 5.70
CA ARG A 566 14.90 -26.08 6.19
C ARG A 566 14.23 -27.35 6.72
N ARG A 567 13.02 -27.25 7.28
CA ARG A 567 12.25 -28.43 7.73
C ARG A 567 11.69 -29.25 6.56
N ARG A 568 11.60 -28.68 5.36
CA ARG A 568 11.14 -29.31 4.12
C ARG A 568 12.25 -29.24 3.06
N LEU A 569 13.41 -29.80 3.37
CA LEU A 569 14.62 -29.66 2.55
C LEU A 569 14.52 -30.48 1.24
N ASN A 570 13.83 -29.92 0.24
CA ASN A 570 13.88 -30.40 -1.14
C ASN A 570 15.03 -29.72 -1.91
N PRO A 571 15.47 -30.27 -3.06
CA PRO A 571 16.62 -29.74 -3.80
C PRO A 571 16.48 -28.27 -4.22
N GLU A 572 15.26 -27.84 -4.57
CA GLU A 572 14.99 -26.45 -4.98
C GLU A 572 15.09 -25.47 -3.81
N ASP A 573 14.52 -25.80 -2.65
CA ASP A 573 14.61 -25.00 -1.44
C ASP A 573 16.07 -24.91 -0.96
N GLN A 574 16.82 -26.02 -1.05
CA GLN A 574 18.24 -26.03 -0.71
C GLN A 574 19.07 -25.15 -1.65
N ALA A 575 18.77 -25.17 -2.96
CA ALA A 575 19.43 -24.30 -3.93
C ALA A 575 19.20 -22.81 -3.62
N LEU A 576 17.95 -22.42 -3.35
CA LEU A 576 17.60 -21.04 -2.99
C LEU A 576 18.31 -20.57 -1.72
N LEU A 577 18.34 -21.40 -0.68
CA LEU A 577 19.01 -21.07 0.58
C LEU A 577 20.53 -20.93 0.40
N ASN A 578 21.16 -21.77 -0.42
CA ASN A 578 22.58 -21.69 -0.72
C ASN A 578 22.92 -20.44 -1.53
N GLN A 579 22.11 -20.12 -2.55
CA GLN A 579 22.27 -18.89 -3.34
C GLN A 579 22.17 -17.65 -2.46
N LEU A 580 21.17 -17.60 -1.57
CA LEU A 580 21.00 -16.48 -0.64
C LEU A 580 22.20 -16.33 0.29
N ALA A 581 22.70 -17.43 0.85
CA ALA A 581 23.88 -17.43 1.72
C ALA A 581 25.13 -16.90 1.00
N THR A 582 25.35 -17.34 -0.25
CA THR A 582 26.47 -16.88 -1.07
C THR A 582 26.35 -15.39 -1.40
N ALA A 583 25.19 -14.93 -1.88
CA ALA A 583 24.98 -13.53 -2.26
C ALA A 583 25.14 -12.59 -1.05
N ARG A 584 24.57 -12.95 0.12
CA ARG A 584 24.73 -12.18 1.37
C ARG A 584 26.18 -12.13 1.83
N SER A 585 26.92 -13.23 1.72
CA SER A 585 28.34 -13.29 2.08
C SER A 585 29.18 -12.36 1.19
N GLN A 586 28.99 -12.41 -0.13
CA GLN A 586 29.67 -11.53 -1.08
C GLN A 586 29.36 -10.05 -0.82
N LEU A 587 28.08 -9.72 -0.58
CA LEU A 587 27.65 -8.36 -0.27
C LEU A 587 28.27 -7.85 1.04
N ALA A 588 28.30 -8.69 2.09
CA ALA A 588 28.89 -8.33 3.37
C ALA A 588 30.39 -8.05 3.26
N THR A 589 31.14 -8.92 2.58
CA THR A 589 32.58 -8.72 2.31
C THR A 589 32.83 -7.41 1.58
N LEU A 590 32.08 -7.13 0.51
CA LEU A 590 32.20 -5.89 -0.25
C LEU A 590 31.84 -4.65 0.57
N LYS A 591 30.89 -4.71 1.49
CA LYS A 591 30.55 -3.57 2.37
C LYS A 591 31.60 -3.37 3.48
N LEU A 592 32.21 -4.43 4.00
CA LEU A 592 33.19 -4.38 5.08
C LEU A 592 34.59 -3.96 4.63
N GLU A 593 35.02 -4.31 3.42
CA GLU A 593 36.38 -4.02 2.93
C GLU A 593 36.71 -2.51 2.79
N GLY A 594 35.72 -1.62 2.88
CA GLY A 594 35.90 -0.16 2.78
C GLY A 594 36.50 0.30 1.43
N ALA A 595 36.55 1.60 1.16
CA ALA A 595 37.02 2.16 -0.13
C ALA A 595 38.52 1.91 -0.45
N GLY A 596 39.23 1.08 0.32
CA GLY A 596 40.66 0.83 0.22
C GLY A 596 41.09 -0.32 -0.70
N ALA A 597 40.16 -1.11 -1.26
CA ALA A 597 40.48 -2.18 -2.21
C ALA A 597 40.56 -1.63 -3.64
N ALA A 598 41.53 -2.11 -4.45
CA ALA A 598 41.91 -1.67 -5.80
C ALA A 598 40.85 -1.89 -6.91
N SER A 599 39.56 -1.70 -6.61
CA SER A 599 38.45 -1.75 -7.54
C SER A 599 37.93 -0.33 -7.82
N ASP A 600 37.57 -0.08 -9.09
CA ASP A 600 36.93 1.16 -9.51
C ASP A 600 35.63 1.39 -8.69
N PRO A 601 35.47 2.56 -8.03
CA PRO A 601 34.30 2.87 -7.20
C PRO A 601 32.95 2.67 -7.92
N ALA A 602 32.87 3.00 -9.21
CA ALA A 602 31.63 2.84 -9.98
C ALA A 602 31.29 1.35 -10.21
N THR A 603 32.30 0.54 -10.54
CA THR A 603 32.15 -0.91 -10.69
C THR A 603 31.78 -1.60 -9.37
N ARG A 604 32.36 -1.15 -8.25
CA ARG A 604 32.01 -1.65 -6.91
C ARG A 604 30.56 -1.34 -6.56
N GLU A 605 30.13 -0.10 -6.76
CA GLU A 605 28.77 0.34 -6.47
C GLU A 605 27.74 -0.42 -7.33
N ALA A 606 28.04 -0.60 -8.62
CA ALA A 606 27.22 -1.42 -9.51
C ALA A 606 27.13 -2.89 -9.05
N THR A 607 28.22 -3.44 -8.51
CA THR A 607 28.25 -4.81 -7.99
C THR A 607 27.47 -4.94 -6.68
N ILE A 608 27.58 -3.96 -5.79
CA ILE A 608 26.77 -3.88 -4.55
C ILE A 608 25.29 -3.83 -4.92
N THR A 609 24.90 -2.92 -5.82
CA THR A 609 23.52 -2.78 -6.30
C THR A 609 22.99 -4.09 -6.91
N ARG A 610 23.81 -4.77 -7.72
CA ARG A 610 23.46 -6.06 -8.32
C ARG A 610 23.23 -7.13 -7.25
N LEU A 611 24.13 -7.25 -6.28
CA LEU A 611 24.04 -8.24 -5.21
C LEU A 611 22.88 -7.96 -4.25
N GLU A 612 22.58 -6.69 -3.95
CA GLU A 612 21.40 -6.30 -3.16
C GLU A 612 20.11 -6.76 -3.84
N ARG A 613 20.00 -6.53 -5.16
CA ARG A 613 18.87 -7.00 -5.96
C ARG A 613 18.76 -8.53 -6.00
N GLU A 614 19.89 -9.22 -6.13
CA GLU A 614 19.94 -10.69 -6.12
C GLU A 614 19.49 -11.25 -4.76
N VAL A 615 19.98 -10.69 -3.66
CA VAL A 615 19.55 -11.04 -2.29
C VAL A 615 18.05 -10.82 -2.13
N GLU A 616 17.53 -9.67 -2.55
CA GLU A 616 16.11 -9.37 -2.48
C GLU A 616 15.25 -10.36 -3.30
N GLU A 617 15.68 -10.71 -4.52
CA GLU A 617 14.97 -11.67 -5.37
C GLU A 617 14.86 -13.04 -4.71
N LEU A 618 15.96 -13.51 -4.14
CA LEU A 618 16.04 -14.78 -3.42
C LEU A 618 15.17 -14.77 -2.16
N GLU A 619 15.18 -13.68 -1.38
CA GLU A 619 14.33 -13.52 -0.19
C GLU A 619 12.84 -13.50 -0.52
N ASN A 620 12.47 -12.87 -1.64
CA ASN A 620 11.10 -12.87 -2.14
C ASN A 620 10.66 -14.27 -2.57
N ALA A 621 11.52 -15.01 -3.29
CA ALA A 621 11.24 -16.39 -3.69
C ALA A 621 11.08 -17.32 -2.47
N ILE A 622 11.95 -17.16 -1.47
CA ILE A 622 11.88 -17.88 -0.18
C ILE A 622 10.58 -17.55 0.56
N SER A 623 10.21 -16.26 0.61
CA SER A 623 8.97 -15.81 1.25
C SER A 623 7.73 -16.39 0.54
N ALA A 624 7.71 -16.43 -0.79
CA ALA A 624 6.61 -17.00 -1.55
C ALA A 624 6.44 -18.52 -1.31
N ARG A 625 7.55 -19.27 -1.27
CA ARG A 625 7.52 -20.74 -1.04
C ARG A 625 7.21 -21.12 0.40
N SER A 626 7.53 -20.25 1.36
CA SER A 626 7.20 -20.46 2.78
C SER A 626 5.75 -20.11 3.14
N ALA A 627 4.95 -19.61 2.19
CA ALA A 627 3.55 -19.23 2.40
C ALA A 627 2.65 -20.40 2.86
N GLU A 628 2.99 -21.67 2.62
CA GLU A 628 2.18 -22.80 3.14
C GLU A 628 2.28 -22.95 4.68
N PHE A 629 3.33 -22.43 5.32
CA PHE A 629 3.52 -22.46 6.78
C PHE A 629 2.91 -21.24 7.51
N ARG A 630 1.95 -20.55 6.87
CA ARG A 630 1.21 -19.38 7.39
C ARG A 630 0.34 -19.67 8.62
N ALA A 631 0.18 -20.93 9.02
CA ALA A 631 -0.72 -21.33 10.09
C ALA A 631 0.01 -21.44 11.44
N GLN A 632 -0.44 -20.67 12.41
CA GLN A 632 -0.09 -20.69 13.85
C GLN A 632 1.16 -19.91 14.25
N LYS A 633 1.07 -18.57 14.21
CA LYS A 633 1.76 -17.75 15.20
C LYS A 633 0.75 -17.36 16.28
N GLN A 634 0.96 -17.86 17.49
CA GLN A 634 0.18 -17.42 18.64
C GLN A 634 0.60 -15.99 19.00
N PRO A 635 -0.34 -15.10 19.36
CA PRO A 635 -0.04 -13.71 19.68
C PRO A 635 0.99 -13.60 20.80
N VAL A 636 1.89 -12.63 20.66
CA VAL A 636 2.93 -12.34 21.64
C VAL A 636 2.29 -11.48 22.73
N THR A 637 2.32 -11.98 23.96
CA THR A 637 1.80 -11.27 25.14
C THR A 637 2.84 -11.29 26.25
N ILE A 638 2.73 -10.33 27.17
CA ILE A 638 3.60 -10.26 28.34
C ILE A 638 3.51 -11.55 29.15
N GLU A 639 2.31 -12.12 29.31
CA GLU A 639 2.05 -13.31 30.12
C GLU A 639 2.81 -14.53 29.58
N ARG A 640 2.81 -14.70 28.25
CA ARG A 640 3.53 -15.81 27.62
C ARG A 640 5.04 -15.65 27.80
N VAL A 641 5.56 -14.44 27.57
CA VAL A 641 6.99 -14.16 27.78
C VAL A 641 7.36 -14.32 29.25
N GLN A 642 6.52 -13.86 30.17
CA GLN A 642 6.71 -13.95 31.61
C GLN A 642 6.77 -15.39 32.11
N ALA A 643 5.87 -16.25 31.61
CA ALA A 643 5.79 -17.66 31.97
C ALA A 643 7.06 -18.47 31.65
N VAL A 644 7.88 -17.99 30.70
CA VAL A 644 9.13 -18.68 30.30
C VAL A 644 10.37 -18.09 30.96
N ILE A 645 10.25 -17.03 31.77
CA ILE A 645 11.36 -16.44 32.52
C ILE A 645 11.62 -17.30 33.78
N PRO A 646 12.85 -17.81 33.99
CA PRO A 646 13.22 -18.52 35.22
C PRO A 646 13.03 -17.66 36.48
N THR A 647 12.77 -18.31 37.63
CA THR A 647 12.45 -17.61 38.89
C THR A 647 13.55 -16.65 39.37
N GLY A 648 14.82 -17.00 39.17
CA GLY A 648 16.00 -16.17 39.48
C GLY A 648 16.48 -15.27 38.34
N ALA A 649 15.67 -15.08 37.30
CA ALA A 649 16.01 -14.28 36.12
C ALA A 649 15.07 -13.08 35.92
N ALA A 650 15.55 -12.09 35.18
CA ALA A 650 14.77 -10.95 34.73
C ALA A 650 15.04 -10.66 33.25
N LEU A 651 13.98 -10.35 32.51
CA LEU A 651 14.04 -9.76 31.18
C LEU A 651 14.15 -8.24 31.32
N VAL A 652 15.08 -7.63 30.60
CA VAL A 652 15.31 -6.19 30.50
C VAL A 652 15.15 -5.79 29.03
N GLU A 653 14.06 -5.10 28.73
CA GLU A 653 13.80 -4.48 27.43
C GLU A 653 14.22 -3.02 27.45
N LEU A 654 15.34 -2.70 26.81
CA LEU A 654 15.79 -1.33 26.59
C LEU A 654 15.20 -0.83 25.28
N THR A 655 14.59 0.35 25.29
CA THR A 655 13.98 0.93 24.09
C THR A 655 14.40 2.37 23.91
N ARG A 656 14.69 2.75 22.67
CA ARG A 656 14.87 4.14 22.27
C ARG A 656 13.55 4.65 21.70
N TYR A 657 13.02 5.73 22.27
CA TYR A 657 11.75 6.30 21.81
C TYR A 657 11.85 7.83 21.68
N ARG A 658 10.92 8.43 20.93
CA ARG A 658 10.77 9.89 20.85
C ARG A 658 9.44 10.31 21.49
N PRO A 659 9.45 11.13 22.55
CA PRO A 659 8.21 11.58 23.18
C PRO A 659 7.33 12.36 22.19
N VAL A 660 6.03 12.08 22.19
CA VAL A 660 5.04 12.73 21.33
C VAL A 660 4.37 13.90 22.07
N LYS A 661 4.40 15.11 21.50
CA LYS A 661 3.64 16.26 22.03
C LYS A 661 2.23 16.32 21.44
N LEU A 662 1.23 16.17 22.31
CA LEU A 662 -0.19 16.12 21.96
C LEU A 662 -0.71 17.38 21.25
N GLN A 663 -0.17 18.56 21.56
CA GLN A 663 -0.69 19.84 21.05
C GLN A 663 -0.09 20.30 19.70
N ALA A 664 0.93 19.61 19.18
CA ALA A 664 1.63 20.08 17.97
C ALA A 664 2.15 18.98 17.04
N PHE A 665 1.93 17.69 17.34
CA PHE A 665 2.56 16.56 16.64
C PHE A 665 4.07 16.76 16.41
N LYS A 666 4.73 17.47 17.34
CA LYS A 666 6.18 17.64 17.36
C LYS A 666 6.78 16.55 18.22
N LEU A 667 7.83 15.90 17.71
CA LEU A 667 8.61 14.93 18.46
C LEU A 667 9.66 15.66 19.28
N ASP A 668 9.76 15.32 20.56
CA ASP A 668 10.88 15.74 21.40
C ASP A 668 12.16 14.94 21.07
N PRO A 669 13.33 15.40 21.54
CA PRO A 669 14.58 14.65 21.40
C PRO A 669 14.43 13.19 21.87
N PRO A 670 15.12 12.24 21.21
CA PRO A 670 15.02 10.83 21.56
C PRO A 670 15.48 10.59 23.00
N ARG A 671 14.85 9.62 23.65
CA ARG A 671 15.10 9.17 25.03
C ARG A 671 15.27 7.66 25.06
N TYR A 672 15.89 7.17 26.13
CA TYR A 672 15.95 5.74 26.44
C TYR A 672 15.06 5.40 27.62
N ALA A 673 14.46 4.22 27.60
CA ALA A 673 13.76 3.65 28.74
C ALA A 673 14.09 2.16 28.89
N ALA A 674 13.94 1.64 30.10
CA ALA A 674 14.06 0.22 30.38
C ALA A 674 12.76 -0.30 30.99
N TYR A 675 12.28 -1.44 30.49
CA TYR A 675 11.20 -2.22 31.10
C TYR A 675 11.77 -3.53 31.61
N VAL A 676 11.48 -3.86 32.86
CA VAL A 676 11.95 -5.06 33.55
C VAL A 676 10.78 -5.98 33.85
N LEU A 677 10.87 -7.23 33.39
CA LEU A 677 9.86 -8.26 33.59
C LEU A 677 10.52 -9.46 34.28
N ARG A 678 10.00 -9.86 35.44
CA ARG A 678 10.42 -11.08 36.17
C ARG A 678 9.42 -12.20 35.94
N HIS A 679 9.73 -13.41 36.38
CA HIS A 679 8.84 -14.58 36.30
C HIS A 679 7.43 -14.34 36.90
N ALA A 680 7.31 -13.43 37.86
CA ALA A 680 6.06 -13.04 38.50
C ALA A 680 6.04 -11.54 38.83
N GLY A 681 4.83 -11.00 38.95
CA GLY A 681 4.57 -9.58 39.26
C GLY A 681 4.37 -8.72 38.02
N ALA A 682 3.97 -7.46 38.25
CA ALA A 682 3.78 -6.50 37.18
C ALA A 682 5.13 -6.07 36.55
N PRO A 683 5.14 -5.67 35.27
CA PRO A 683 6.30 -5.02 34.69
C PRO A 683 6.77 -3.83 35.55
N GLN A 684 8.07 -3.63 35.64
CA GLN A 684 8.70 -2.46 36.25
C GLN A 684 9.39 -1.65 35.15
N TRP A 685 9.67 -0.37 35.38
CA TRP A 685 10.26 0.48 34.35
C TRP A 685 11.07 1.64 34.92
N VAL A 686 11.93 2.22 34.08
CA VAL A 686 12.65 3.46 34.36
C VAL A 686 12.88 4.23 33.05
N ASP A 687 12.63 5.55 33.08
CA ASP A 687 13.09 6.46 32.03
C ASP A 687 14.57 6.78 32.27
N LEU A 688 15.42 6.46 31.31
CA LEU A 688 16.88 6.64 31.36
C LEU A 688 17.31 8.03 30.87
N GLY A 689 16.36 8.86 30.44
CA GLY A 689 16.61 10.24 30.03
C GLY A 689 16.90 10.39 28.54
N GLU A 690 17.40 11.57 28.17
CA GLU A 690 17.75 11.90 26.78
C GLU A 690 18.82 10.95 26.24
N ALA A 691 18.67 10.58 24.96
CA ALA A 691 19.54 9.62 24.32
C ALA A 691 20.93 10.20 24.05
N ALA A 692 21.04 11.47 23.68
CA ALA A 692 22.33 12.05 23.24
C ALA A 692 23.44 11.95 24.30
N PRO A 693 23.22 12.32 25.58
CA PRO A 693 24.26 12.18 26.61
C PRO A 693 24.66 10.72 26.88
N LEU A 694 23.74 9.77 26.71
CA LEU A 694 24.01 8.35 26.88
C LEU A 694 24.77 7.78 25.67
N GLU A 695 24.33 8.09 24.46
CA GLU A 695 24.98 7.70 23.21
C GLU A 695 26.42 8.24 23.13
N GLU A 696 26.67 9.47 23.61
CA GLU A 696 28.02 10.04 23.73
C GLU A 696 28.89 9.23 24.71
N ALA A 697 28.35 8.86 25.87
CA ALA A 697 29.07 8.03 26.85
C ALA A 697 29.41 6.65 26.28
N VAL A 698 28.50 6.05 25.51
CA VAL A 698 28.72 4.79 24.80
C VAL A 698 29.85 4.93 23.78
N ALA A 699 29.83 5.97 22.95
CA ALA A 699 30.85 6.21 21.95
C ALA A 699 32.25 6.40 22.58
N LYS A 700 32.34 7.22 23.63
CA LYS A 700 33.60 7.44 24.38
C LYS A 700 34.16 6.15 24.96
N TRP A 701 33.32 5.35 25.62
CA TRP A 701 33.76 4.10 26.21
C TRP A 701 34.18 3.07 25.16
N ARG A 702 33.43 2.93 24.06
CA ARG A 702 33.80 2.03 22.96
C ARG A 702 35.12 2.42 22.32
N SER A 703 35.33 3.72 22.09
CA SER A 703 36.62 4.22 21.60
C SER A 703 37.76 3.89 22.56
N ALA A 704 37.52 4.01 23.88
CA ALA A 704 38.49 3.64 24.90
C ALA A 704 38.81 2.14 24.89
N LEU A 705 37.80 1.27 24.72
CA LEU A 705 37.98 -0.18 24.64
C LEU A 705 38.81 -0.62 23.42
N SER A 706 38.81 0.17 22.35
CA SER A 706 39.59 -0.12 21.13
C SER A 706 41.07 0.26 21.25
N ASP A 707 41.46 1.07 22.24
CA ASP A 707 42.86 1.46 22.47
C ASP A 707 43.38 0.82 23.78
N PRO A 708 44.23 -0.22 23.68
CA PRO A 708 44.81 -0.91 24.84
C PRO A 708 45.64 -0.02 25.77
N ARG A 709 46.00 1.20 25.37
CA ARG A 709 46.85 2.12 26.14
C ARG A 709 46.05 3.03 27.07
N ARG A 710 44.72 3.11 26.90
CA ARG A 710 43.85 3.97 27.70
C ARG A 710 43.65 3.39 29.11
N GLN A 711 43.83 4.22 30.14
CA GLN A 711 43.70 3.82 31.54
C GLN A 711 42.34 4.16 32.17
N ASP A 712 41.58 5.06 31.55
CA ASP A 712 40.26 5.54 32.00
C ASP A 712 39.09 4.62 31.58
N VAL A 713 39.39 3.46 30.96
CA VAL A 713 38.36 2.53 30.44
C VAL A 713 37.40 2.07 31.54
N LYS A 714 37.92 1.75 32.75
CA LYS A 714 37.10 1.34 33.90
C LYS A 714 36.25 2.49 34.44
N GLU A 715 36.81 3.70 34.50
CA GLU A 715 36.09 4.90 34.97
C GLU A 715 34.93 5.23 34.02
N LEU A 716 35.18 5.16 32.71
CA LEU A 716 34.14 5.34 31.69
C LEU A 716 33.09 4.23 31.72
N ALA A 717 33.49 2.98 31.96
CA ALA A 717 32.57 1.86 32.13
C ALA A 717 31.65 2.09 33.34
N GLN A 718 32.20 2.58 34.46
CA GLN A 718 31.45 2.87 35.68
C GLN A 718 30.51 4.08 35.50
N ALA A 719 30.97 5.13 34.82
CA ALA A 719 30.13 6.29 34.50
C ALA A 719 28.95 5.92 33.58
N LEU A 720 29.18 5.02 32.61
CA LEU A 720 28.13 4.50 31.74
C LEU A 720 27.16 3.60 32.52
N ASP A 721 27.67 2.72 33.38
CA ASP A 721 26.87 1.86 34.25
C ASP A 721 25.91 2.65 35.14
N ALA A 722 26.43 3.71 35.79
CA ALA A 722 25.66 4.57 36.68
C ALA A 722 24.44 5.22 36.01
N ARG A 723 24.54 5.52 34.71
CA ARG A 723 23.46 6.12 33.90
C ARG A 723 22.52 5.08 33.30
N LEU A 724 23.01 3.88 33.02
CA LEU A 724 22.28 2.85 32.27
C LEU A 724 21.81 1.71 33.16
N MET A 725 22.73 0.91 33.69
CA MET A 725 22.39 -0.36 34.34
C MET A 725 22.14 -0.24 35.83
N LEU A 726 22.73 0.74 36.53
CA LEU A 726 22.47 0.93 37.96
C LEU A 726 20.98 1.19 38.26
N PRO A 727 20.26 2.09 37.54
CA PRO A 727 18.81 2.23 37.71
C PRO A 727 18.04 0.95 37.37
N VAL A 728 18.46 0.22 36.33
CA VAL A 728 17.80 -1.02 35.88
C VAL A 728 17.95 -2.14 36.92
N ARG A 729 19.16 -2.35 37.47
CA ARG A 729 19.45 -3.38 38.48
C ARG A 729 18.63 -3.19 39.77
N LYS A 730 18.22 -1.96 40.09
CA LYS A 730 17.32 -1.72 41.23
C LYS A 730 15.93 -2.33 41.03
N LEU A 731 15.51 -2.53 39.77
CA LEU A 731 14.20 -3.08 39.41
C LEU A 731 14.23 -4.61 39.24
N THR A 732 15.40 -5.23 39.09
CA THR A 732 15.53 -6.68 38.86
C THR A 732 15.30 -7.51 40.12
N GLY A 733 15.20 -6.89 41.30
CA GLY A 733 15.12 -7.59 42.59
C GLY A 733 16.33 -8.50 42.80
N GLU A 734 16.09 -9.74 43.19
CA GLU A 734 17.15 -10.73 43.48
C GLU A 734 17.67 -11.46 42.24
N ALA A 735 17.20 -11.10 41.03
CA ALA A 735 17.60 -11.80 39.81
C ALA A 735 19.11 -11.66 39.55
N ARG A 736 19.78 -12.81 39.37
CA ARG A 736 21.21 -12.90 39.03
C ARG A 736 21.44 -13.22 37.55
N MET A 737 20.39 -13.64 36.85
CA MET A 737 20.41 -13.87 35.41
C MET A 737 19.59 -12.77 34.71
N LEU A 738 20.21 -12.06 33.78
CA LEU A 738 19.58 -11.00 33.01
C LEU A 738 19.51 -11.40 31.53
N PHE A 739 18.30 -11.38 30.99
CA PHE A 739 18.08 -11.39 29.55
C PHE A 739 17.95 -9.94 29.10
N ILE A 740 18.94 -9.42 28.40
CA ILE A 740 18.98 -8.01 27.99
C ILE A 740 18.68 -7.94 26.49
N SER A 741 17.67 -7.15 26.15
CA SER A 741 17.41 -6.74 24.77
C SER A 741 17.74 -5.25 24.61
N PRO A 742 18.91 -4.91 24.03
CA PRO A 742 19.30 -3.51 23.79
C PRO A 742 18.63 -2.90 22.56
N ASP A 743 18.74 -1.57 22.40
CA ASP A 743 18.19 -0.83 21.26
C ASP A 743 19.08 0.38 20.90
N GLY A 744 19.05 0.82 19.64
CA GLY A 744 19.91 1.88 19.11
C GLY A 744 21.40 1.64 19.39
N ALA A 745 22.10 2.67 19.90
CA ALA A 745 23.52 2.59 20.23
C ALA A 745 23.85 1.58 21.34
N LEU A 746 22.86 1.20 22.16
CA LEU A 746 23.06 0.24 23.25
C LEU A 746 23.33 -1.18 22.73
N ASN A 747 23.00 -1.48 21.47
CA ASN A 747 23.36 -2.74 20.81
C ASN A 747 24.87 -2.96 20.71
N LEU A 748 25.66 -1.90 20.89
CA LEU A 748 27.10 -1.89 20.67
C LEU A 748 27.90 -2.03 21.98
N ILE A 749 27.21 -2.23 23.10
CA ILE A 749 27.79 -2.27 24.45
C ILE A 749 27.91 -3.73 24.92
N PRO A 750 29.10 -4.20 25.33
CA PRO A 750 29.20 -5.41 26.12
C PRO A 750 28.80 -5.14 27.57
N PHE A 751 27.52 -5.34 27.92
CA PHE A 751 26.97 -5.03 29.26
C PHE A 751 27.73 -5.74 30.40
N GLY A 752 28.26 -6.94 30.16
CA GLY A 752 29.08 -7.65 31.15
C GLY A 752 30.41 -6.95 31.49
N ALA A 753 30.91 -6.09 30.61
CA ALA A 753 32.14 -5.32 30.81
C ALA A 753 31.88 -3.93 31.44
N LEU A 754 30.63 -3.58 31.73
CA LEU A 754 30.32 -2.42 32.57
C LEU A 754 30.81 -2.69 34.00
N VAL A 755 31.08 -1.61 34.73
CA VAL A 755 31.67 -1.66 36.07
C VAL A 755 30.66 -1.10 37.07
N ASP A 756 30.36 -1.85 38.14
CA ASP A 756 29.41 -1.45 39.17
C ASP A 756 29.93 -0.33 40.10
N GLU A 757 29.09 0.14 41.01
CA GLU A 757 29.44 1.17 42.00
C GLU A 757 30.58 0.75 42.96
N ARG A 758 30.97 -0.53 42.98
CA ARG A 758 32.04 -1.10 43.80
C ARG A 758 33.33 -1.35 43.01
N GLY A 759 33.33 -1.09 41.70
CA GLY A 759 34.50 -1.28 40.84
C GLY A 759 34.65 -2.67 40.21
N ASN A 760 33.64 -3.54 40.34
CA ASN A 760 33.66 -4.90 39.76
C ASN A 760 32.95 -4.94 38.42
N TYR A 761 33.38 -5.83 37.52
CA TYR A 761 32.67 -6.02 36.26
C TYR A 761 31.32 -6.72 36.50
N LEU A 762 30.27 -6.31 35.78
CA LEU A 762 28.94 -6.89 35.95
C LEU A 762 28.92 -8.41 35.71
N ILE A 763 29.75 -8.91 34.79
CA ILE A 763 29.85 -10.35 34.49
C ILE A 763 30.35 -11.19 35.68
N GLU A 764 30.99 -10.59 36.68
CA GLU A 764 31.45 -11.29 37.88
C GLU A 764 30.28 -11.69 38.79
N ASN A 765 29.19 -10.91 38.75
CA ASN A 765 28.06 -11.05 39.68
C ASN A 765 26.73 -11.36 38.97
N LEU A 766 26.68 -11.23 37.65
CA LEU A 766 25.48 -11.41 36.83
C LEU A 766 25.78 -12.30 35.62
N SER A 767 24.86 -13.23 35.35
CA SER A 767 24.81 -13.95 34.08
C SER A 767 24.00 -13.11 33.08
N ILE A 768 24.63 -12.68 31.98
CA ILE A 768 23.98 -11.81 30.98
C ILE A 768 23.82 -12.57 29.67
N SER A 769 22.59 -12.66 29.18
CA SER A 769 22.23 -13.19 27.87
C SER A 769 21.62 -12.10 27.02
N TYR A 770 22.03 -12.02 25.75
CA TYR A 770 21.56 -10.99 24.82
C TYR A 770 20.43 -11.54 23.95
N LEU A 771 19.35 -10.77 23.83
CA LEU A 771 18.21 -11.09 22.99
C LEU A 771 17.97 -9.98 21.97
N SER A 772 17.42 -10.33 20.81
CA SER A 772 16.93 -9.31 19.86
C SER A 772 15.64 -8.66 20.37
N SER A 773 14.81 -9.44 21.07
CA SER A 773 13.69 -9.02 21.89
C SER A 773 13.38 -10.11 22.93
N GLY A 774 12.73 -9.76 24.03
CA GLY A 774 12.22 -10.70 25.03
C GLY A 774 11.31 -11.80 24.46
N ARG A 775 10.71 -11.59 23.28
CA ARG A 775 9.99 -12.65 22.56
C ARG A 775 10.87 -13.87 22.26
N ASP A 776 12.18 -13.70 22.08
CA ASP A 776 13.10 -14.80 21.75
C ASP A 776 13.04 -15.94 22.77
N LEU A 777 12.71 -15.64 24.03
CA LEU A 777 12.52 -16.64 25.08
C LEU A 777 11.45 -17.68 24.72
N LEU A 778 10.41 -17.30 23.98
CA LEU A 778 9.36 -18.23 23.53
C LEU A 778 9.89 -19.24 22.52
N ARG A 779 10.89 -18.87 21.72
CA ARG A 779 11.47 -19.73 20.69
C ARG A 779 12.49 -20.69 21.26
N LEU A 780 13.27 -20.23 22.25
CA LEU A 780 14.31 -21.03 22.90
C LEU A 780 13.76 -22.29 23.59
N GLN A 781 12.49 -22.29 24.00
CA GLN A 781 11.81 -23.50 24.51
C GLN A 781 11.53 -24.57 23.45
N THR A 782 11.55 -24.20 22.16
CA THR A 782 11.11 -25.06 21.04
C THR A 782 12.23 -25.87 20.41
N GLN A 783 13.41 -25.98 21.05
CA GLN A 783 14.51 -26.75 20.46
C GLN A 783 14.12 -28.21 20.24
N ALA A 784 13.99 -28.59 18.96
CA ALA A 784 14.03 -29.97 18.54
C ALA A 784 15.35 -30.58 19.02
N THR A 785 15.30 -31.79 19.56
CA THR A 785 16.47 -32.58 19.92
C THR A 785 17.43 -32.62 18.74
N SER A 786 18.56 -31.92 18.86
CA SER A 786 19.61 -31.96 17.85
C SER A 786 20.05 -33.42 17.65
N ARG A 787 19.97 -33.93 16.43
CA ARG A 787 20.48 -35.27 16.07
C ARG A 787 22.01 -35.30 15.95
N GLN A 788 22.67 -34.15 16.06
CA GLN A 788 24.13 -34.03 16.03
C GLN A 788 24.62 -33.44 17.36
N GLY A 789 25.69 -34.03 17.90
CA GLY A 789 26.33 -33.53 19.12
C GLY A 789 26.85 -32.09 18.93
N PRO A 790 27.04 -31.34 20.03
CA PRO A 790 27.56 -29.97 19.96
C PRO A 790 28.92 -29.95 19.25
N ILE A 791 29.05 -29.08 18.25
CA ILE A 791 30.30 -28.84 17.52
C ILE A 791 30.97 -27.61 18.14
N LEU A 792 32.16 -27.79 18.74
CA LEU A 792 32.95 -26.71 19.30
C LEU A 792 33.87 -26.12 18.23
N PHE A 793 33.63 -24.88 17.83
CA PHE A 793 34.61 -24.10 17.08
C PHE A 793 35.56 -23.40 18.05
N ALA A 794 36.79 -23.89 18.17
CA ALA A 794 37.84 -23.24 18.94
C ALA A 794 38.87 -22.60 17.99
N ASN A 795 39.31 -21.39 18.34
CA ASN A 795 40.34 -20.61 17.64
C ASN A 795 40.07 -20.29 16.15
N PRO A 796 38.94 -19.63 15.81
CA PRO A 796 38.77 -19.11 14.46
C PRO A 796 39.86 -18.05 14.17
N GLN A 797 40.72 -18.33 13.20
CA GLN A 797 41.69 -17.36 12.69
C GLN A 797 40.95 -16.27 11.91
N PHE A 798 40.77 -15.10 12.51
CA PHE A 798 40.10 -13.96 11.88
C PHE A 798 40.98 -13.22 10.86
N ASP A 799 42.28 -13.53 10.80
CA ASP A 799 43.27 -12.83 9.96
C ASP A 799 43.76 -13.64 8.74
N ALA A 800 43.18 -14.80 8.43
CA ALA A 800 43.58 -15.58 7.26
C ALA A 800 42.98 -15.00 5.97
N GLY A 801 43.58 -13.92 5.48
CA GLY A 801 43.37 -13.42 4.13
C GLY A 801 43.81 -14.46 3.08
N THR A 802 42.90 -14.72 2.12
CA THR A 802 43.18 -15.03 0.71
C THR A 802 44.39 -15.91 0.41
N SER A 803 44.22 -17.24 0.42
CA SER A 803 44.69 -18.14 -0.66
C SER A 803 44.48 -19.61 -0.28
N GLY A 804 43.92 -20.40 -1.19
CA GLY A 804 44.09 -21.86 -1.17
C GLY A 804 42.81 -22.67 -1.09
N THR A 805 42.38 -23.19 -2.23
CA THR A 805 41.55 -24.39 -2.35
C THR A 805 42.11 -25.52 -1.47
N GLY A 806 41.34 -26.03 -0.51
CA GLY A 806 41.74 -27.14 0.34
C GLY A 806 40.57 -28.07 0.65
N ASN A 807 40.58 -29.24 0.00
CA ASN A 807 39.69 -30.37 0.27
C ASN A 807 39.62 -30.70 1.77
N LEU A 808 38.41 -30.86 2.29
CA LEU A 808 38.15 -31.43 3.62
C LEU A 808 38.43 -32.95 3.60
N SER A 809 39.68 -33.33 3.84
CA SER A 809 40.06 -34.70 4.20
C SER A 809 40.03 -34.84 5.71
N SER A 810 39.16 -35.72 6.21
CA SER A 810 39.06 -36.11 7.62
C SER A 810 40.40 -36.59 8.20
N PRO A 811 40.74 -36.28 9.46
CA PRO A 811 41.71 -37.08 10.21
C PRO A 811 41.01 -37.97 11.24
N GLY A 812 41.24 -39.27 11.09
CA GLY A 812 41.02 -40.28 12.13
C GLY A 812 41.98 -40.09 13.31
N GLY A 813 41.61 -40.72 14.43
CA GLY A 813 42.29 -40.55 15.70
C GLY A 813 43.65 -41.23 15.80
N SER A 814 44.46 -40.71 16.72
CA SER A 814 45.37 -41.50 17.55
C SER A 814 45.62 -40.75 18.87
N SER A 815 45.74 -41.56 19.93
CA SER A 815 45.85 -41.22 21.34
C SER A 815 47.29 -40.95 21.79
N SER A 816 47.43 -40.15 22.86
CA SER A 816 48.38 -40.25 24.01
C SER A 816 49.23 -39.00 24.34
N PRO A 817 49.65 -38.81 25.62
CA PRO A 817 49.42 -37.57 26.36
C PRO A 817 50.70 -36.84 26.83
N GLY A 818 50.56 -35.55 27.16
CA GLY A 818 51.59 -34.76 27.85
C GLY A 818 51.02 -33.43 28.32
N GLY A 819 51.04 -33.19 29.63
CA GLY A 819 50.37 -32.06 30.27
C GLY A 819 51.15 -30.74 30.27
N ALA A 820 50.42 -29.64 30.44
CA ALA A 820 50.78 -28.52 31.32
C ALA A 820 49.64 -27.50 31.33
N ASP A 821 49.17 -27.23 32.55
CA ASP A 821 48.44 -26.08 33.08
C ASP A 821 48.31 -24.83 32.17
N SER A 822 47.06 -24.50 31.80
CA SER A 822 46.60 -23.12 31.71
C SER A 822 45.08 -23.07 31.74
N SER A 823 44.55 -22.30 32.68
CA SER A 823 43.11 -22.08 32.89
C SER A 823 42.47 -21.43 31.66
N PRO A 824 41.39 -21.99 31.05
CA PRO A 824 40.67 -21.31 30.00
C PRO A 824 39.57 -20.44 30.60
N GLY A 825 39.70 -19.12 30.39
CA GLY A 825 38.61 -18.16 30.59
C GLY A 825 37.39 -18.58 29.77
N ARG A 826 36.26 -18.77 30.46
CA ARG A 826 34.96 -19.08 29.86
C ARG A 826 34.46 -17.86 29.06
N ARG A 827 34.46 -17.96 27.74
CA ARG A 827 33.63 -17.14 26.83
C ARG A 827 32.68 -18.06 26.08
N SER A 828 31.45 -17.59 25.90
CA SER A 828 30.27 -18.27 25.33
C SER A 828 29.75 -19.43 26.18
N VAL A 829 28.71 -19.17 26.98
CA VAL A 829 28.01 -20.20 27.75
C VAL A 829 27.10 -21.00 26.82
N ASP A 830 27.37 -22.29 26.76
CA ASP A 830 26.47 -23.35 26.34
C ASP A 830 25.16 -23.31 27.14
N LEU A 831 24.03 -23.13 26.45
CA LEU A 831 22.67 -23.09 27.03
C LEU A 831 22.13 -24.49 27.40
N SER A 832 22.93 -25.56 27.23
CA SER A 832 22.53 -26.93 27.58
C SER A 832 22.22 -27.13 29.08
N GLY A 833 22.68 -26.23 29.95
CA GLY A 833 22.49 -26.30 31.40
C GLY A 833 21.26 -25.59 31.96
N THR A 834 20.54 -24.77 31.17
CA THR A 834 19.32 -24.09 31.64
C THR A 834 18.14 -25.05 31.65
N LYS A 835 17.78 -25.56 32.83
CA LYS A 835 16.53 -26.30 33.02
C LYS A 835 15.35 -25.34 32.96
N PHE A 836 14.68 -25.31 31.81
CA PHE A 836 13.34 -24.74 31.71
C PHE A 836 12.38 -25.72 32.41
N SER A 837 11.61 -25.24 33.38
CA SER A 837 10.55 -26.03 34.01
C SER A 837 9.48 -26.36 32.96
N GLN A 838 9.19 -27.66 32.80
CA GLN A 838 8.10 -28.16 31.96
C GLN A 838 6.73 -27.73 32.46
#